data_AF-A0A809R8I7-F1
#
_entry.id   AF-A0A809R8I7-F1
#
_cell.length_a   1.000
_cell.length_b   1.000
_cell.length_c   1.000
_cell.angle_alpha   90.00
_cell.angle_beta   90.00
_cell.angle_gamma   90.00
#
_symmetry.space_group_name_H-M   'P 1'
#
loop_
_entity.id
_entity.type
_entity.pdbx_description
1 polymer ?
#
loop_
_entity_poly.entity_id
_entity_poly.type
_entity_poly.pdbx_seq_one_letter_code
_entity_poly.pdbx_strand_id
1 'polypeptide(L)'
;MNTNVNLFELDSTYAIATYARLPLAIERGSGCEVWDTEGRRYLDFLAGIAVCCLGHAHPRFVSAINRQASTVAHVSNFLLTAPPARLAERLCRLSGMERVFFTSCGGTANETALKIAKKRGKSLGKAEILALEGGFHGRTAGALSVTYNPKYREPFGDLVPGVRFLPRGDVEALRGAFSESTAAITLEPIQGEAGVIPLSTDYLREVRALCDRHGALLILDEIQTGIGRTGTWFNFQQHGFLPDLLTLAKGLGGGMPIGACLARGEAAEVLSLGEHGTTFGGSALMCGVALEVLQTLEDERLIENAIAVGDVLRQRLLGLGDPVVEVRGSGLMLGVRLSRPIAKETVLRALDHGLIVNAPDEFTLRLVPPLIVTQEQAGEAVERLRAALEERQPVRTSPHAEPAKLHDVLAMEDLSADQAAEVLALARSLKSRSKGAPEPVRPVVGRTVALVFEKASLRTRVTFEAAIRDLGGHPVYLTRNDIDMGKREAIKDVASNLSRWCSALVARLFWHRHLLELAHYSDAPVINALTELEHPCQALADMLTIQENFGSEKVKIAYVGDGNNVARSLSKLALQLGYEFAVVGPENFWLDPAPGLLQTASLEEGLAGAKAVYTDVWISMGDEHEQEHRLKVFEAYQVDQRVMSMASSDAIFLHCLPARRGFEVVDEVIDGPQSRVVDQAENRLYAQKALLSKVLGVEA
;
A
#
# COMPACT_ATOMS: atom_id res chain seq x y z
N MET A 1 -14.34 20.80 -22.07
CA MET A 1 -13.10 20.34 -21.41
C MET A 1 -12.72 19.03 -22.07
N ASN A 2 -11.44 18.82 -22.44
CA ASN A 2 -11.00 17.60 -23.11
C ASN A 2 -11.37 16.37 -22.27
N THR A 3 -12.24 15.50 -22.81
CA THR A 3 -12.80 14.34 -22.12
C THR A 3 -11.86 13.12 -22.08
N ASN A 4 -10.63 13.23 -22.61
CA ASN A 4 -9.68 12.12 -22.75
C ASN A 4 -8.38 12.32 -21.96
N VAL A 5 -8.40 13.06 -20.84
CA VAL A 5 -7.18 13.26 -20.05
C VAL A 5 -7.07 12.19 -18.97
N ASN A 6 -6.01 11.37 -19.03
CA ASN A 6 -5.74 10.34 -18.03
C ASN A 6 -5.34 10.98 -16.69
N LEU A 7 -6.21 10.88 -15.68
CA LEU A 7 -5.98 11.52 -14.37
C LEU A 7 -4.72 11.01 -13.66
N PHE A 8 -4.36 9.73 -13.84
CA PHE A 8 -3.13 9.17 -13.26
C PHE A 8 -1.87 9.70 -13.93
N GLU A 9 -1.92 10.00 -15.23
CA GLU A 9 -0.79 10.62 -15.94
C GLU A 9 -0.56 12.05 -15.44
N LEU A 10 -1.64 12.84 -15.33
CA LEU A 10 -1.56 14.17 -14.75
C LEU A 10 -1.00 14.15 -13.32
N ASP A 11 -1.52 13.26 -12.46
CA ASP A 11 -1.04 13.12 -11.09
C ASP A 11 0.44 12.73 -11.06
N SER A 12 0.85 11.70 -11.83
CA SER A 12 2.25 11.26 -11.87
C SER A 12 3.23 12.31 -12.43
N THR A 13 2.74 13.23 -13.26
CA THR A 13 3.56 14.26 -13.92
C THR A 13 3.66 15.52 -13.07
N TYR A 14 2.56 15.93 -12.44
CA TYR A 14 2.45 17.26 -11.82
C TYR A 14 2.30 17.22 -10.29
N ALA A 15 1.95 16.09 -9.68
CA ALA A 15 1.81 15.97 -8.23
C ALA A 15 3.06 15.35 -7.59
N ILE A 16 3.36 15.77 -6.35
CA ILE A 16 4.41 15.15 -5.55
C ILE A 16 3.94 13.76 -5.10
N ALA A 17 4.69 12.72 -5.47
CA ALA A 17 4.39 11.32 -5.19
C ALA A 17 4.51 10.97 -3.68
N THR A 18 3.53 11.37 -2.88
CA THR A 18 3.48 11.16 -1.42
C THR A 18 2.42 10.15 -0.96
N TYR A 19 1.67 9.57 -1.91
CA TYR A 19 0.59 8.62 -1.64
C TYR A 19 0.70 7.40 -2.55
N ALA A 20 0.55 6.21 -1.97
CA ALA A 20 0.27 4.98 -2.73
C ALA A 20 -1.23 4.96 -3.07
N ARG A 21 -1.60 5.53 -4.21
CA ARG A 21 -3.01 5.61 -4.64
C ARG A 21 -3.52 4.22 -5.02
N LEU A 22 -4.78 3.94 -4.69
CA LEU A 22 -5.50 2.84 -5.32
C LEU A 22 -5.62 3.11 -6.83
N PRO A 23 -5.66 2.08 -7.68
CA PRO A 23 -5.83 2.23 -9.13
C PRO A 23 -7.27 2.60 -9.51
N LEU A 24 -7.82 3.61 -8.84
CA LEU A 24 -9.21 4.04 -8.96
C LEU A 24 -9.29 5.57 -9.08
N ALA A 25 -9.91 6.06 -10.15
CA ALA A 25 -10.17 7.47 -10.38
C ALA A 25 -11.68 7.74 -10.26
N ILE A 26 -12.09 8.48 -9.23
CA ILE A 26 -13.50 8.78 -8.95
C ILE A 26 -13.97 9.98 -9.77
N GLU A 27 -15.09 9.84 -10.46
CA GLU A 27 -15.76 10.92 -11.21
C GLU A 27 -16.89 11.56 -10.40
N ARG A 28 -17.71 10.76 -9.70
CA ARG A 28 -18.85 11.26 -8.93
C ARG A 28 -19.11 10.43 -7.67
N GLY A 29 -19.83 11.02 -6.72
CA GLY A 29 -20.31 10.33 -5.53
C GLY A 29 -21.70 10.80 -5.12
N SER A 30 -22.45 9.92 -4.46
CA SER A 30 -23.79 10.17 -3.93
C SER A 30 -24.05 9.23 -2.75
N GLY A 31 -24.36 9.79 -1.58
CA GLY A 31 -24.58 8.99 -0.39
C GLY A 31 -23.34 8.17 0.00
N CYS A 32 -23.49 6.87 0.22
CA CYS A 32 -22.37 5.97 0.53
C CYS A 32 -21.65 5.42 -0.70
N GLU A 33 -21.93 5.96 -1.88
CA GLU A 33 -21.48 5.38 -3.14
C GLU A 33 -20.64 6.37 -3.95
N VAL A 34 -19.68 5.83 -4.69
CA VAL A 34 -18.89 6.55 -5.67
C VAL A 34 -18.85 5.78 -6.99
N TRP A 35 -18.63 6.51 -8.08
CA TRP A 35 -18.47 5.95 -9.42
C TRP A 35 -17.16 6.42 -10.00
N ASP A 36 -16.44 5.51 -10.63
CA ASP A 36 -15.22 5.84 -11.35
C ASP A 36 -15.51 6.46 -12.71
N THR A 37 -14.43 6.85 -13.40
CA THR A 37 -14.48 7.41 -14.77
C THR A 37 -14.95 6.42 -15.84
N GLU A 38 -15.10 5.13 -15.50
CA GLU A 38 -15.65 4.08 -16.37
C GLU A 38 -17.13 3.77 -16.04
N GLY A 39 -17.69 4.46 -15.04
CA GLY A 39 -19.08 4.28 -14.59
C GLY A 39 -19.29 3.12 -13.62
N ARG A 40 -18.24 2.45 -13.15
CA ARG A 40 -18.34 1.36 -12.17
C ARG A 40 -18.66 1.91 -10.78
N ARG A 41 -19.62 1.27 -10.11
CA ARG A 41 -20.10 1.66 -8.77
C ARG A 41 -19.28 1.01 -7.66
N TYR A 42 -18.94 1.80 -6.66
CA TYR A 42 -18.27 1.37 -5.43
C TYR A 42 -19.03 1.81 -4.19
N LEU A 43 -19.10 0.94 -3.18
CA LEU A 43 -19.47 1.31 -1.82
C LEU A 43 -18.25 1.89 -1.10
N ASP A 44 -18.38 3.11 -0.58
CA ASP A 44 -17.30 3.79 0.13
C ASP A 44 -17.41 3.56 1.65
N PHE A 45 -16.63 2.61 2.15
CA PHE A 45 -16.50 2.30 3.58
C PHE A 45 -15.24 2.94 4.19
N LEU A 46 -14.57 3.82 3.45
CA LEU A 46 -13.46 4.63 3.91
C LEU A 46 -13.89 6.08 4.19
N ALA A 47 -14.87 6.61 3.44
CA ALA A 47 -15.44 7.94 3.58
C ALA A 47 -14.39 9.05 3.66
N GLY A 48 -13.34 8.98 2.85
CA GLY A 48 -12.18 9.90 2.94
C GLY A 48 -11.44 9.82 4.28
N ILE A 49 -11.38 8.63 4.88
CA ILE A 49 -10.87 8.37 6.23
C ILE A 49 -11.72 9.06 7.30
N ALA A 50 -13.01 8.70 7.35
CA ALA A 50 -14.03 9.23 8.26
C ALA A 50 -14.37 10.73 8.09
N VAL A 51 -14.05 11.33 6.93
CA VAL A 51 -14.29 12.75 6.61
C VAL A 51 -15.72 12.97 6.12
N CYS A 52 -16.17 12.19 5.13
CA CYS A 52 -17.47 12.36 4.48
C CYS A 52 -18.59 11.74 5.34
N CYS A 53 -18.82 12.29 6.53
CA CYS A 53 -19.77 11.76 7.52
C CYS A 53 -21.23 11.75 7.02
N LEU A 54 -21.62 12.67 6.14
CA LEU A 54 -22.93 12.70 5.49
C LEU A 54 -22.98 11.93 4.16
N GLY A 55 -21.88 11.26 3.80
CA GLY A 55 -21.69 10.69 2.48
C GLY A 55 -21.33 11.76 1.44
N HIS A 56 -21.34 11.34 0.18
CA HIS A 56 -20.96 12.17 -0.95
C HIS A 56 -22.15 12.98 -1.46
N ALA A 57 -21.90 14.25 -1.80
CA ALA A 57 -22.88 15.16 -2.40
C ALA A 57 -24.23 15.25 -1.65
N HIS A 58 -24.23 15.15 -0.32
CA HIS A 58 -25.45 15.25 0.48
C HIS A 58 -26.21 16.56 0.16
N PRO A 59 -27.52 16.55 -0.15
CA PRO A 59 -28.23 17.75 -0.62
C PRO A 59 -28.14 18.94 0.35
N ARG A 60 -28.20 18.70 1.66
CA ARG A 60 -28.04 19.75 2.67
C ARG A 60 -26.63 20.33 2.69
N PHE A 61 -25.61 19.49 2.54
CA PHE A 61 -24.21 19.91 2.46
C PHE A 61 -23.96 20.80 1.24
N VAL A 62 -24.41 20.35 0.06
CA VAL A 62 -24.30 21.13 -1.20
C VAL A 62 -25.06 22.46 -1.08
N SER A 63 -26.27 22.44 -0.53
CA SER A 63 -27.07 23.65 -0.32
C SER A 63 -26.38 24.65 0.62
N ALA A 64 -25.77 24.19 1.71
CA ALA A 64 -25.03 25.05 2.63
C ALA A 64 -23.79 25.68 2.00
N ILE A 65 -23.04 24.93 1.19
CA ILE A 65 -21.91 25.47 0.42
C ILE A 65 -22.41 26.60 -0.48
N ASN A 66 -23.42 26.33 -1.32
CA ASN A 66 -23.95 27.31 -2.27
C ASN A 66 -24.47 28.55 -1.55
N ARG A 67 -25.32 28.37 -0.53
CA ARG A 67 -25.91 29.47 0.24
C ARG A 67 -24.84 30.36 0.89
N GLN A 68 -23.86 29.76 1.54
CA GLN A 68 -22.83 30.52 2.25
C GLN A 68 -21.85 31.17 1.27
N ALA A 69 -21.44 30.49 0.20
CA ALA A 69 -20.58 31.05 -0.84
C ALA A 69 -21.23 32.23 -1.57
N SER A 70 -22.54 32.18 -1.83
CA SER A 70 -23.30 33.29 -2.41
C SER A 70 -23.49 34.47 -1.46
N THR A 71 -23.23 34.30 -0.16
CA THR A 71 -23.34 35.37 0.84
C THR A 71 -21.98 35.97 1.15
N VAL A 72 -21.08 35.17 1.72
CA VAL A 72 -19.70 35.56 2.03
C VAL A 72 -18.88 34.31 2.33
N ALA A 73 -17.76 34.14 1.64
CA ALA A 73 -16.87 33.00 1.87
C ALA A 73 -15.80 33.28 2.93
N HIS A 74 -15.15 34.45 2.84
CA HIS A 74 -13.97 34.77 3.65
C HIS A 74 -13.81 36.28 3.83
N VAL A 75 -13.50 36.72 5.06
CA VAL A 75 -13.28 38.15 5.40
C VAL A 75 -12.12 38.35 6.38
N SER A 76 -11.18 37.41 6.45
CA SER A 76 -10.15 37.30 7.51
C SER A 76 -10.72 37.18 8.93
N ASN A 77 -9.83 37.05 9.92
CA ASN A 77 -10.19 37.06 11.34
C ASN A 77 -10.27 38.49 11.94
N PHE A 78 -10.02 39.53 11.15
CA PHE A 78 -10.19 40.93 11.58
C PHE A 78 -11.66 41.38 11.57
N LEU A 79 -12.52 40.69 10.81
CA LEU A 79 -13.92 41.02 10.63
C LEU A 79 -14.78 39.87 11.17
N LEU A 80 -15.87 40.22 11.85
CA LEU A 80 -16.79 39.23 12.41
C LEU A 80 -17.91 38.90 11.42
N THR A 81 -18.26 37.63 11.33
CA THR A 81 -19.47 37.15 10.65
C THR A 81 -20.23 36.15 11.52
N ALA A 82 -21.51 35.94 11.24
CA ALA A 82 -22.35 35.06 12.05
C ALA A 82 -21.90 33.59 12.08
N PRO A 83 -21.48 32.94 10.97
CA PRO A 83 -21.21 31.50 10.99
C PRO A 83 -20.10 31.06 11.96
N PRO A 84 -18.92 31.70 12.01
CA PRO A 84 -17.88 31.32 12.98
C PRO A 84 -18.33 31.48 14.44
N ALA A 85 -19.03 32.57 14.77
CA ALA A 85 -19.54 32.80 16.12
C ALA A 85 -20.60 31.76 16.53
N ARG A 86 -21.52 31.43 15.63
CA ARG A 86 -22.55 30.40 15.87
C ARG A 86 -21.96 29.00 15.96
N LEU A 87 -20.97 28.67 15.13
CA LEU A 87 -20.28 27.38 15.22
C LEU A 87 -19.52 27.26 16.54
N ALA A 88 -18.86 28.33 16.98
CA ALA A 88 -18.17 28.37 18.26
C ALA A 88 -19.12 28.08 19.42
N GLU A 89 -20.25 28.79 19.47
CA GLU A 89 -21.30 28.55 20.46
C GLU A 89 -21.79 27.10 20.42
N ARG A 90 -22.11 26.57 19.23
CA ARG A 90 -22.63 25.21 19.08
C ARG A 90 -21.62 24.17 19.56
N LEU A 91 -20.37 24.28 19.16
CA LEU A 91 -19.32 23.33 19.56
C LEU A 91 -19.04 23.37 21.06
N CYS A 92 -18.95 24.55 21.66
CA CYS A 92 -18.79 24.71 23.11
C CYS A 92 -19.97 24.08 23.87
N ARG A 93 -21.22 24.33 23.44
CA ARG A 93 -22.41 23.73 24.07
C ARG A 93 -22.45 22.20 23.95
N LEU A 94 -22.10 21.64 22.79
CA LEU A 94 -22.11 20.20 22.57
C LEU A 94 -21.01 19.48 23.38
N SER A 95 -19.86 20.12 23.57
CA SER A 95 -18.68 19.52 24.21
C SER A 95 -18.55 19.85 25.70
N GLY A 96 -19.20 20.92 26.18
CA GLY A 96 -18.93 21.46 27.53
C GLY A 96 -17.60 22.23 27.62
N MET A 97 -16.97 22.54 26.48
CA MET A 97 -15.77 23.40 26.42
C MET A 97 -16.18 24.88 26.39
N GLU A 98 -15.23 25.80 26.57
CA GLU A 98 -15.52 27.22 26.79
C GLU A 98 -15.15 28.10 25.60
N ARG A 99 -14.00 27.85 24.97
CA ARG A 99 -13.48 28.61 23.82
C ARG A 99 -13.09 27.67 22.68
N VAL A 100 -13.06 28.22 21.48
CA VAL A 100 -12.58 27.51 20.29
C VAL A 100 -11.67 28.41 19.46
N PHE A 101 -10.62 27.81 18.92
CA PHE A 101 -9.81 28.37 17.85
C PHE A 101 -9.98 27.51 16.60
N PHE A 102 -10.47 28.11 15.51
CA PHE A 102 -10.67 27.42 14.25
C PHE A 102 -9.41 27.39 13.40
N THR A 103 -9.17 26.25 12.76
CA THR A 103 -8.03 25.98 11.88
C THR A 103 -8.51 25.38 10.56
N SER A 104 -7.58 24.99 9.68
CA SER A 104 -7.93 24.46 8.34
C SER A 104 -7.94 22.93 8.29
N CYS A 105 -7.27 22.26 9.22
CA CYS A 105 -7.23 20.79 9.30
C CYS A 105 -6.80 20.30 10.69
N GLY A 106 -6.87 18.98 10.90
CA GLY A 106 -6.53 18.33 12.17
C GLY A 106 -5.09 18.60 12.64
N GLY A 107 -4.09 18.50 11.76
CA GLY A 107 -2.70 18.79 12.12
C GLY A 107 -2.53 20.21 12.68
N THR A 108 -3.17 21.20 12.06
CA THR A 108 -3.14 22.59 12.57
C THR A 108 -3.95 22.79 13.84
N ALA A 109 -5.00 21.99 14.10
CA ALA A 109 -5.69 22.00 15.39
C ALA A 109 -4.80 21.46 16.52
N ASN A 110 -4.03 20.40 16.23
CA ASN A 110 -3.04 19.86 17.16
C ASN A 110 -1.87 20.84 17.38
N GLU A 111 -1.42 21.58 16.36
CA GLU A 111 -0.46 22.68 16.56
C GLU A 111 -0.97 23.72 17.58
N THR A 112 -2.25 24.11 17.49
CA THR A 112 -2.85 25.03 18.47
C THR A 112 -2.82 24.46 19.88
N ALA A 113 -3.22 23.19 20.06
CA ALA A 113 -3.20 22.52 21.36
C ALA A 113 -1.78 22.41 21.93
N LEU A 114 -0.80 22.02 21.11
CA LEU A 114 0.61 21.93 21.50
C LEU A 114 1.19 23.30 21.87
N LYS A 115 0.84 24.37 21.15
CA LYS A 115 1.27 25.73 21.51
C LYS A 115 0.70 26.18 22.86
N ILE A 116 -0.56 25.87 23.15
CA ILE A 116 -1.17 26.14 24.46
C ILE A 116 -0.42 25.37 25.55
N ALA A 117 -0.21 24.07 25.37
CA ALA A 117 0.53 23.25 26.31
C ALA A 117 1.96 23.76 26.56
N LYS A 118 2.70 24.12 25.51
CA LYS A 118 4.07 24.63 25.64
C LYS A 118 4.12 26.02 26.30
N LYS A 119 3.21 26.95 25.96
CA LYS A 119 3.18 28.28 26.57
C LYS A 119 2.84 28.19 28.06
N ARG A 120 1.79 27.43 28.40
CA ARG A 120 1.41 27.20 29.80
C ARG A 120 2.51 26.47 30.55
N GLY A 121 3.02 25.38 29.99
CA GLY A 121 4.12 24.60 30.57
C GLY A 121 5.33 25.49 30.88
N LYS A 122 5.79 26.28 29.90
CA LYS A 122 6.89 27.23 30.09
C LYS A 122 6.66 28.20 31.26
N SER A 123 5.44 28.73 31.41
CA SER A 123 5.10 29.64 32.53
C SER A 123 5.14 28.96 33.91
N LEU A 124 5.03 27.63 33.94
CA LEU A 124 5.05 26.79 35.14
C LEU A 124 6.37 26.03 35.31
N GLY A 125 7.37 26.27 34.47
CA GLY A 125 8.64 25.51 34.48
C GLY A 125 8.51 24.06 33.99
N LYS A 126 7.43 23.71 33.30
CA LYS A 126 7.15 22.37 32.74
C LYS A 126 7.51 22.34 31.24
N ALA A 127 8.11 21.26 30.77
CA ALA A 127 8.62 21.17 29.40
C ALA A 127 8.25 19.89 28.66
N GLU A 128 7.84 18.83 29.37
CA GLU A 128 7.60 17.51 28.78
C GLU A 128 6.16 17.39 28.26
N ILE A 129 6.02 16.85 27.04
CA ILE A 129 4.76 16.44 26.45
C ILE A 129 4.79 14.93 26.29
N LEU A 130 3.86 14.25 26.95
CA LEU A 130 3.69 12.81 26.82
C LEU A 130 2.80 12.49 25.61
N ALA A 131 3.14 11.45 24.87
CA ALA A 131 2.35 10.92 23.76
C ALA A 131 2.35 9.39 23.81
N LEU A 132 1.45 8.73 23.08
CA LEU A 132 1.35 7.27 23.12
C LEU A 132 1.97 6.62 21.88
N GLU A 133 2.59 5.46 22.07
CA GLU A 133 2.95 4.57 20.98
C GLU A 133 1.72 4.22 20.13
N GLY A 134 1.88 4.17 18.81
CA GLY A 134 0.81 3.99 17.84
C GLY A 134 -0.01 5.25 17.51
N GLY A 135 0.12 6.35 18.26
CA GLY A 135 -0.68 7.56 18.03
C GLY A 135 -0.38 8.28 16.71
N PHE A 136 -1.41 8.90 16.10
CA PHE A 136 -1.27 9.74 14.91
C PHE A 136 -2.00 11.08 15.09
N HIS A 137 -1.24 12.17 15.12
CA HIS A 137 -1.75 13.52 15.37
C HIS A 137 -1.54 14.47 14.19
N GLY A 138 -0.85 14.03 13.12
CA GLY A 138 -0.72 14.78 11.88
C GLY A 138 0.71 14.83 11.35
N ARG A 139 0.92 15.61 10.29
CA ARG A 139 2.20 15.69 9.56
C ARG A 139 2.81 17.10 9.53
N THR A 140 2.27 18.06 10.28
CA THR A 140 2.95 19.36 10.52
C THR A 140 4.06 19.17 11.55
N ALA A 141 5.11 19.98 11.56
CA ALA A 141 6.30 19.72 12.38
C ALA A 141 6.01 19.49 13.89
N GLY A 142 5.07 20.23 14.49
CA GLY A 142 4.63 20.03 15.87
C GLY A 142 3.74 18.80 16.03
N ALA A 143 2.69 18.66 15.21
CA ALA A 143 1.82 17.47 15.28
C ALA A 143 2.56 16.15 14.98
N LEU A 144 3.55 16.21 14.11
CA LEU A 144 4.43 15.10 13.77
C LEU A 144 5.36 14.74 14.93
N SER A 145 5.79 15.72 15.75
CA SER A 145 6.62 15.46 16.93
C SER A 145 5.94 14.54 17.96
N VAL A 146 4.61 14.54 18.00
CA VAL A 146 3.80 13.68 18.88
C VAL A 146 3.13 12.52 18.15
N THR A 147 3.31 12.39 16.82
CA THR A 147 2.89 11.21 16.05
C THR A 147 3.92 10.10 16.24
N TYR A 148 3.52 8.87 16.52
CA TYR A 148 4.48 7.83 16.92
C TYR A 148 5.34 7.31 15.77
N ASN A 149 4.70 6.86 14.69
CA ASN A 149 5.32 5.99 13.69
C ASN A 149 6.64 6.57 13.14
N PRO A 150 7.79 5.91 13.38
CA PRO A 150 9.11 6.39 12.96
C PRO A 150 9.21 6.70 11.46
N LYS A 151 8.51 5.93 10.61
CA LYS A 151 8.43 6.15 9.15
C LYS A 151 8.04 7.58 8.78
N TYR A 152 7.22 8.24 9.60
CA TYR A 152 6.82 9.62 9.33
C TYR A 152 7.79 10.66 9.90
N ARG A 153 8.60 10.32 10.90
CA ARG A 153 9.41 11.25 11.68
C ARG A 153 10.87 11.27 11.28
N GLU A 154 11.47 10.09 11.16
CA GLU A 154 12.91 9.91 10.88
C GLU A 154 13.40 10.66 9.64
N PRO A 155 12.62 10.76 8.53
CA PRO A 155 13.06 11.53 7.35
C PRO A 155 13.31 13.02 7.61
N PHE A 156 12.80 13.58 8.71
CA PHE A 156 12.90 15.02 9.01
C PHE A 156 13.90 15.33 10.15
N GLY A 157 14.56 14.32 10.71
CA GLY A 157 15.48 14.49 11.83
C GLY A 157 14.80 14.94 13.13
N ASP A 158 15.46 15.83 13.86
CA ASP A 158 14.96 16.32 15.15
C ASP A 158 13.73 17.22 14.96
N LEU A 159 12.60 16.78 15.51
CA LEU A 159 11.36 17.54 15.56
C LEU A 159 11.30 18.41 16.84
N VAL A 160 10.11 18.94 17.14
CA VAL A 160 9.89 19.75 18.35
C VAL A 160 10.35 18.98 19.61
N PRO A 161 11.30 19.52 20.40
CA PRO A 161 11.86 18.80 21.55
C PRO A 161 10.89 18.74 22.72
N GLY A 162 11.17 17.81 23.64
CA GLY A 162 10.41 17.60 24.88
C GLY A 162 9.26 16.60 24.75
N VAL A 163 9.23 15.78 23.71
CA VAL A 163 8.21 14.72 23.56
C VAL A 163 8.76 13.38 24.07
N ARG A 164 7.97 12.68 24.88
CA ARG A 164 8.25 11.32 25.35
C ARG A 164 7.07 10.40 25.00
N PHE A 165 7.37 9.29 24.32
CA PHE A 165 6.37 8.27 23.98
C PHE A 165 6.26 7.23 25.09
N LEU A 166 5.02 6.82 25.38
CA LEU A 166 4.67 5.83 26.37
C LEU A 166 3.98 4.63 25.73
N PRO A 167 4.25 3.40 26.19
CA PRO A 167 3.53 2.21 25.74
C PRO A 167 2.02 2.40 25.91
N ARG A 168 1.28 2.14 24.83
CA ARG A 168 -0.17 2.32 24.81
C ARG A 168 -0.85 1.39 25.81
N GLY A 169 -1.72 1.94 26.64
CA GLY A 169 -2.55 1.16 27.57
C GLY A 169 -1.81 0.66 28.82
N ASP A 170 -0.52 0.96 28.96
CA ASP A 170 0.26 0.59 30.14
C ASP A 170 0.09 1.64 31.26
N VAL A 171 -0.71 1.29 32.26
CA VAL A 171 -1.03 2.15 33.41
C VAL A 171 0.20 2.41 34.28
N GLU A 172 1.12 1.45 34.41
CA GLU A 172 2.30 1.60 35.27
C GLU A 172 3.35 2.49 34.60
N ALA A 173 3.57 2.30 33.28
CA ALA A 173 4.40 3.21 32.49
C ALA A 173 3.82 4.64 32.50
N LEU A 174 2.49 4.77 32.42
CA LEU A 174 1.80 6.06 32.53
C LEU A 174 2.07 6.73 33.89
N ARG A 175 1.85 6.02 35.00
CA ARG A 175 2.09 6.56 36.36
C ARG A 175 3.55 6.94 36.59
N GLY A 176 4.49 6.12 36.10
CA GLY A 176 5.92 6.38 36.24
C GLY A 176 6.45 7.51 35.36
N ALA A 177 5.72 7.90 34.31
CA ALA A 177 6.12 8.96 33.39
C ALA A 177 5.69 10.36 33.87
N PHE A 178 4.54 10.49 34.51
CA PHE A 178 4.08 11.77 35.01
C PHE A 178 5.00 12.33 36.10
N SER A 179 5.36 13.59 35.96
CA SER A 179 6.24 14.29 36.91
C SER A 179 5.89 15.76 37.01
N GLU A 180 6.59 16.48 37.88
CA GLU A 180 6.48 17.94 37.94
C GLU A 180 6.84 18.64 36.63
N SER A 181 7.63 18.00 35.76
CA SER A 181 8.03 18.56 34.47
C SER A 181 7.00 18.35 33.34
N THR A 182 5.96 17.54 33.57
CA THR A 182 4.95 17.18 32.57
C THR A 182 3.97 18.33 32.31
N ALA A 183 4.06 18.94 31.14
CA ALA A 183 3.19 20.04 30.72
C ALA A 183 1.84 19.55 30.17
N ALA A 184 1.85 18.45 29.41
CA ALA A 184 0.65 17.86 28.84
C ALA A 184 0.85 16.39 28.47
N ILE A 185 -0.27 15.69 28.24
CA ILE A 185 -0.33 14.43 27.50
C ILE A 185 -1.29 14.60 26.32
N THR A 186 -0.92 14.04 25.17
CA THR A 186 -1.78 13.98 23.97
C THR A 186 -2.07 12.53 23.59
N LEU A 187 -3.34 12.22 23.31
CA LEU A 187 -3.76 10.88 22.90
C LEU A 187 -5.09 10.91 22.11
N GLU A 188 -5.29 9.87 21.31
CA GLU A 188 -6.58 9.51 20.72
C GLU A 188 -7.32 8.53 21.67
N PRO A 189 -8.64 8.65 21.91
CA PRO A 189 -9.35 7.66 22.72
C PRO A 189 -9.50 6.31 21.99
N ILE A 190 -9.53 6.33 20.65
CA ILE A 190 -9.36 5.16 19.78
C ILE A 190 -8.31 5.51 18.74
N GLN A 191 -7.16 4.83 18.77
CA GLN A 191 -6.09 5.09 17.81
C GLN A 191 -6.48 4.57 16.42
N GLY A 192 -6.77 5.49 15.50
CA GLY A 192 -7.32 5.14 14.19
C GLY A 192 -6.29 4.53 13.25
N GLU A 193 -5.14 5.20 13.09
CA GLU A 193 -4.06 4.77 12.19
C GLU A 193 -3.29 3.55 12.73
N ALA A 194 -3.40 3.25 14.04
CA ALA A 194 -2.83 2.03 14.63
C ALA A 194 -3.69 0.78 14.42
N GLY A 195 -4.73 0.84 13.59
CA GLY A 195 -5.67 -0.25 13.38
C GLY A 195 -6.91 -0.19 14.26
N VAL A 196 -7.44 1.00 14.55
CA VAL A 196 -8.68 1.20 15.34
C VAL A 196 -8.59 0.50 16.71
N ILE A 197 -7.65 0.96 17.55
CA ILE A 197 -7.38 0.33 18.85
C ILE A 197 -7.93 1.23 19.98
N PRO A 198 -9.03 0.83 20.65
CA PRO A 198 -9.60 1.59 21.76
C PRO A 198 -8.69 1.57 23.00
N LEU A 199 -8.59 2.70 23.68
CA LEU A 199 -8.09 2.74 25.06
C LEU A 199 -9.20 2.36 26.04
N SER A 200 -8.86 1.68 27.13
CA SER A 200 -9.85 1.33 28.14
C SER A 200 -10.31 2.58 28.90
N THR A 201 -11.57 2.56 29.36
CA THR A 201 -12.11 3.64 30.21
C THR A 201 -11.27 3.86 31.46
N ASP A 202 -10.76 2.80 32.07
CA ASP A 202 -9.92 2.90 33.27
C ASP A 202 -8.59 3.58 32.97
N TYR A 203 -7.96 3.26 31.83
CA TYR A 203 -6.74 3.94 31.40
C TYR A 203 -7.00 5.44 31.15
N LEU A 204 -8.06 5.79 30.42
CA LEU A 204 -8.40 7.19 30.14
C LEU A 204 -8.72 7.99 31.41
N ARG A 205 -9.40 7.37 32.39
CA ARG A 205 -9.68 7.98 33.70
C ARG A 205 -8.41 8.16 34.53
N GLU A 206 -7.49 7.20 34.50
CA GLU A 206 -6.19 7.35 35.16
C GLU A 206 -5.38 8.49 34.53
N VAL A 207 -5.37 8.62 33.19
CA VAL A 207 -4.74 9.75 32.49
C VAL A 207 -5.30 11.08 33.02
N ARG A 208 -6.64 11.22 33.05
CA ARG A 208 -7.29 12.44 33.57
C ARG A 208 -6.88 12.72 35.01
N ALA A 209 -6.90 11.70 35.88
CA ALA A 209 -6.54 11.85 37.28
C ALA A 209 -5.06 12.26 37.46
N LEU A 210 -4.14 11.74 36.64
CA LEU A 210 -2.75 12.14 36.63
C LEU A 210 -2.56 13.59 36.15
N CYS A 211 -3.27 14.00 35.10
CA CYS A 211 -3.28 15.39 34.65
C CYS A 211 -3.72 16.33 35.78
N ASP A 212 -4.77 15.99 36.51
CA ASP A 212 -5.26 16.79 37.64
C ASP A 212 -4.24 16.85 38.78
N ARG A 213 -3.63 15.71 39.14
CA ARG A 213 -2.61 15.63 40.21
C ARG A 213 -1.37 16.45 39.92
N HIS A 214 -0.87 16.44 38.68
CA HIS A 214 0.38 17.11 38.29
C HIS A 214 0.17 18.48 37.65
N GLY A 215 -1.08 18.96 37.55
CA GLY A 215 -1.41 20.20 36.85
C GLY A 215 -1.03 20.19 35.37
N ALA A 216 -0.99 19.02 34.74
CA ALA A 216 -0.72 18.85 33.31
C ALA A 216 -2.02 18.96 32.50
N LEU A 217 -1.93 19.36 31.23
CA LEU A 217 -3.10 19.42 30.35
C LEU A 217 -3.36 18.06 29.68
N LEU A 218 -4.62 17.65 29.61
CA LEU A 218 -5.08 16.56 28.75
C LEU A 218 -5.51 17.12 27.39
N ILE A 219 -4.71 16.82 26.36
CA ILE A 219 -5.06 17.04 24.96
C ILE A 219 -5.71 15.76 24.43
N LEU A 220 -6.99 15.83 24.11
CA LEU A 220 -7.71 14.72 23.51
C LEU A 220 -7.93 14.96 22.02
N ASP A 221 -7.31 14.11 21.21
CA ASP A 221 -7.46 14.12 19.77
C ASP A 221 -8.69 13.31 19.36
N GLU A 222 -9.75 14.04 19.02
CA GLU A 222 -11.02 13.47 18.54
C GLU A 222 -11.27 13.82 17.08
N ILE A 223 -10.20 14.08 16.32
CA ILE A 223 -10.29 14.37 14.88
C ILE A 223 -10.97 13.23 14.13
N GLN A 224 -10.72 11.98 14.53
CA GLN A 224 -11.31 10.80 13.88
C GLN A 224 -12.48 10.19 14.66
N THR A 225 -12.47 10.25 16.00
CA THR A 225 -13.47 9.60 16.87
C THR A 225 -14.69 10.47 17.16
N GLY A 226 -14.56 11.79 17.00
CA GLY A 226 -15.61 12.76 17.28
C GLY A 226 -16.64 12.90 16.17
N ILE A 227 -17.51 13.89 16.34
CA ILE A 227 -18.60 14.26 15.42
C ILE A 227 -19.51 13.06 15.12
N GLY A 228 -19.96 12.38 16.18
CA GLY A 228 -20.96 11.31 16.06
C GLY A 228 -20.41 9.92 15.71
N ARG A 229 -19.15 9.83 15.25
CA ARG A 229 -18.55 8.60 14.71
C ARG A 229 -18.69 7.38 15.63
N THR A 230 -18.46 7.61 16.93
CA THR A 230 -18.42 6.55 17.95
C THR A 230 -19.73 6.39 18.73
N GLY A 231 -20.83 6.98 18.25
CA GLY A 231 -22.15 6.89 18.91
C GLY A 231 -22.43 7.97 19.96
N THR A 232 -21.54 8.95 20.11
CA THR A 232 -21.77 10.21 20.84
C THR A 232 -21.18 11.37 20.04
N TRP A 233 -21.50 12.63 20.39
CA TRP A 233 -20.88 13.79 19.72
C TRP A 233 -19.36 13.73 19.81
N PHE A 234 -18.82 13.40 20.98
CA PHE A 234 -17.41 13.18 21.24
C PHE A 234 -17.25 11.93 22.10
N ASN A 235 -16.24 11.12 21.82
CA ASN A 235 -16.02 9.84 22.50
C ASN A 235 -15.75 10.01 24.01
N PHE A 236 -15.08 11.09 24.43
CA PHE A 236 -14.83 11.35 25.86
C PHE A 236 -16.10 11.35 26.72
N GLN A 237 -17.24 11.71 26.13
CA GLN A 237 -18.54 11.76 26.83
C GLN A 237 -18.95 10.38 27.34
N GLN A 238 -18.43 9.30 26.76
CA GLN A 238 -18.65 7.92 27.19
C GLN A 238 -17.85 7.54 28.43
N HIS A 239 -16.82 8.32 28.79
CA HIS A 239 -15.88 7.99 29.86
C HIS A 239 -16.07 8.84 31.13
N GLY A 240 -16.86 9.92 31.06
CA GLY A 240 -17.30 10.69 32.23
C GLY A 240 -16.29 11.73 32.73
N PHE A 241 -15.42 12.25 31.86
CA PHE A 241 -14.51 13.37 32.17
C PHE A 241 -14.51 14.41 31.04
N LEU A 242 -13.97 15.60 31.31
CA LEU A 242 -13.70 16.62 30.29
C LEU A 242 -12.18 16.72 30.03
N PRO A 243 -11.73 16.79 28.76
CA PRO A 243 -10.35 17.14 28.46
C PRO A 243 -10.10 18.65 28.71
N ASP A 244 -8.84 19.06 28.78
CA ASP A 244 -8.50 20.49 28.85
C ASP A 244 -8.47 21.12 27.46
N LEU A 245 -8.04 20.33 26.47
CA LEU A 245 -7.98 20.67 25.06
C LEU A 245 -8.60 19.53 24.24
N LEU A 246 -9.47 19.87 23.30
CA LEU A 246 -10.13 18.92 22.39
C LEU A 246 -9.86 19.36 20.95
N THR A 247 -9.29 18.46 20.13
CA THR A 247 -9.04 18.76 18.72
C THR A 247 -10.00 18.00 17.81
N LEU A 248 -10.54 18.72 16.81
CA LEU A 248 -11.58 18.25 15.89
C LEU A 248 -11.21 18.60 14.45
N ALA A 249 -11.59 17.76 13.48
CA ALA A 249 -11.56 18.05 12.05
C ALA A 249 -12.46 17.03 11.32
N LYS A 250 -12.08 16.58 10.11
CA LYS A 250 -12.72 15.50 9.35
C LYS A 250 -14.25 15.62 9.30
N GLY A 251 -14.97 14.80 10.08
CA GLY A 251 -16.42 14.79 10.16
C GLY A 251 -17.03 16.15 10.49
N LEU A 252 -16.30 17.07 11.14
CA LEU A 252 -16.75 18.44 11.39
C LEU A 252 -17.06 19.19 10.09
N GLY A 253 -16.23 19.00 9.07
CA GLY A 253 -16.37 19.66 7.78
C GLY A 253 -17.18 18.88 6.76
N GLY A 254 -17.48 17.59 7.00
CA GLY A 254 -18.21 16.73 6.09
C GLY A 254 -17.61 16.61 4.68
N GLY A 255 -16.33 16.96 4.49
CA GLY A 255 -15.67 17.09 3.18
C GLY A 255 -14.96 18.44 2.97
N MET A 256 -15.33 19.49 3.71
CA MET A 256 -14.64 20.79 3.66
C MET A 256 -13.46 20.86 4.64
N PRO A 257 -12.36 21.57 4.29
CA PRO A 257 -11.20 21.72 5.17
C PRO A 257 -11.49 22.65 6.34
N ILE A 258 -11.74 22.07 7.51
CA ILE A 258 -11.86 22.78 8.79
C ILE A 258 -11.27 21.94 9.91
N GLY A 259 -10.61 22.60 10.85
CA GLY A 259 -10.23 22.04 12.13
C GLY A 259 -10.64 22.98 13.27
N ALA A 260 -10.64 22.48 14.49
CA ALA A 260 -10.92 23.26 15.69
C ALA A 260 -10.11 22.73 16.87
N CYS A 261 -9.55 23.65 17.66
CA CYS A 261 -9.02 23.35 18.99
C CYS A 261 -9.91 24.04 20.01
N LEU A 262 -10.63 23.26 20.79
CA LEU A 262 -11.49 23.74 21.86
C LEU A 262 -10.71 23.67 23.18
N ALA A 263 -10.94 24.64 24.06
CA ALA A 263 -10.24 24.76 25.33
C ALA A 263 -11.24 25.10 26.45
N ARG A 264 -10.90 24.69 27.67
CA ARG A 264 -11.65 25.03 28.90
C ARG A 264 -10.71 25.41 30.04
N GLY A 265 -11.25 26.10 31.04
CA GLY A 265 -10.51 26.51 32.22
C GLY A 265 -9.30 27.37 31.84
N GLU A 266 -8.18 27.18 32.53
CA GLU A 266 -6.96 27.97 32.27
C GLU A 266 -6.47 27.86 30.82
N ALA A 267 -6.63 26.71 30.17
CA ALA A 267 -6.16 26.49 28.80
C ALA A 267 -6.83 27.44 27.78
N ALA A 268 -8.05 27.88 28.07
CA ALA A 268 -8.82 28.79 27.22
C ALA A 268 -8.27 30.23 27.20
N GLU A 269 -7.46 30.60 28.20
CA GLU A 269 -6.96 31.96 28.39
C GLU A 269 -5.45 32.08 28.12
N VAL A 270 -4.79 30.97 27.72
CA VAL A 270 -3.33 30.91 27.52
C VAL A 270 -2.87 31.76 26.33
N LEU A 271 -3.58 31.76 25.21
CA LEU A 271 -3.19 32.49 24.00
C LEU A 271 -3.74 33.92 24.04
N SER A 272 -2.86 34.89 23.85
CA SER A 272 -3.17 36.32 23.82
C SER A 272 -3.17 36.87 22.39
N LEU A 273 -3.72 38.08 22.21
CA LEU A 273 -3.81 38.75 20.92
C LEU A 273 -2.45 38.79 20.20
N GLY A 274 -2.41 38.32 18.96
CA GLY A 274 -1.21 38.33 18.10
C GLY A 274 -0.28 37.12 18.23
N GLU A 275 -0.45 36.25 19.23
CA GLU A 275 0.46 35.10 19.45
C GLU A 275 0.13 33.87 18.59
N HIS A 276 -1.11 33.78 18.10
CA HIS A 276 -1.56 32.74 17.21
C HIS A 276 -2.61 33.29 16.26
N GLY A 277 -2.67 32.73 15.05
CA GLY A 277 -3.53 33.22 14.00
C GLY A 277 -3.47 32.32 12.77
N THR A 278 -4.41 32.53 11.88
CA THR A 278 -4.55 31.82 10.61
C THR A 278 -5.33 32.69 9.64
N THR A 279 -5.02 32.58 8.35
CA THR A 279 -5.78 33.26 7.31
C THR A 279 -7.14 32.60 7.14
N PHE A 280 -7.20 31.28 6.89
CA PHE A 280 -8.44 30.61 6.48
C PHE A 280 -9.25 29.99 7.61
N GLY A 281 -8.62 29.71 8.76
CA GLY A 281 -9.33 29.17 9.92
C GLY A 281 -10.38 30.16 10.41
N GLY A 282 -11.59 29.68 10.66
CA GLY A 282 -12.74 30.52 11.01
C GLY A 282 -13.38 31.22 9.81
N SER A 283 -13.11 30.79 8.57
CA SER A 283 -13.80 31.35 7.40
C SER A 283 -15.32 31.08 7.44
N ALA A 284 -16.09 32.06 6.98
CA ALA A 284 -17.56 32.01 7.00
C ALA A 284 -18.11 30.82 6.20
N LEU A 285 -17.49 30.49 5.05
CA LEU A 285 -17.85 29.32 4.24
C LEU A 285 -17.74 28.02 5.04
N MET A 286 -16.56 27.74 5.58
CA MET A 286 -16.32 26.47 6.27
C MET A 286 -17.17 26.36 7.53
N CYS A 287 -17.32 27.45 8.29
CA CYS A 287 -18.14 27.45 9.50
C CYS A 287 -19.64 27.28 9.20
N GLY A 288 -20.14 27.92 8.13
CA GLY A 288 -21.52 27.77 7.69
C GLY A 288 -21.86 26.35 7.23
N VAL A 289 -20.94 25.70 6.54
CA VAL A 289 -21.07 24.28 6.14
C VAL A 289 -20.99 23.36 7.35
N ALA A 290 -20.03 23.56 8.25
CA ALA A 290 -19.90 22.75 9.47
C ALA A 290 -21.15 22.84 10.36
N LEU A 291 -21.77 24.02 10.48
CA LEU A 291 -23.06 24.17 11.16
C LEU A 291 -24.15 23.31 10.53
N GLU A 292 -24.25 23.28 9.20
CA GLU A 292 -25.21 22.43 8.50
C GLU A 292 -24.91 20.94 8.71
N VAL A 293 -23.63 20.55 8.72
CA VAL A 293 -23.22 19.17 9.01
C VAL A 293 -23.71 18.75 10.40
N LEU A 294 -23.41 19.54 11.43
CA LEU A 294 -23.87 19.26 12.80
C LEU A 294 -25.40 19.24 12.89
N GLN A 295 -26.10 20.16 12.23
CA GLN A 295 -27.56 20.16 12.21
C GLN A 295 -28.14 18.93 11.53
N THR A 296 -27.53 18.49 10.43
CA THR A 296 -27.96 17.29 9.68
C THR A 296 -27.78 16.03 10.52
N LEU A 297 -26.66 15.90 11.25
CA LEU A 297 -26.43 14.79 12.17
C LEU A 297 -27.54 14.66 13.23
N GLU A 298 -28.01 15.80 13.76
CA GLU A 298 -29.08 15.85 14.75
C GLU A 298 -30.45 15.55 14.14
N ASP A 299 -30.82 16.25 13.06
CA ASP A 299 -32.13 16.13 12.41
C ASP A 299 -32.37 14.71 11.85
N GLU A 300 -31.33 14.08 11.31
CA GLU A 300 -31.39 12.73 10.72
C GLU A 300 -31.00 11.63 11.70
N ARG A 301 -30.73 11.98 12.97
CA ARG A 301 -30.42 11.02 14.05
C ARG A 301 -29.25 10.09 13.72
N LEU A 302 -28.21 10.67 13.11
CA LEU A 302 -27.09 9.90 12.56
C LEU A 302 -26.16 9.35 13.63
N ILE A 303 -26.17 9.91 14.85
CA ILE A 303 -25.44 9.37 15.99
C ILE A 303 -26.08 8.06 16.44
N GLU A 304 -27.41 8.01 16.52
CA GLU A 304 -28.13 6.76 16.79
C GLU A 304 -27.98 5.75 15.66
N ASN A 305 -27.98 6.21 14.41
CA ASN A 305 -27.70 5.34 13.27
C ASN A 305 -26.29 4.73 13.35
N ALA A 306 -25.29 5.50 13.79
CA ALA A 306 -23.93 5.00 13.95
C ALA A 306 -23.83 3.85 14.98
N ILE A 307 -24.64 3.90 16.04
CA ILE A 307 -24.77 2.80 16.99
C ILE A 307 -25.48 1.62 16.33
N ALA A 308 -26.69 1.85 15.80
CA ALA A 308 -27.56 0.78 15.30
C ALA A 308 -26.92 0.00 14.15
N VAL A 309 -26.34 0.69 13.17
CA VAL A 309 -25.69 0.05 12.01
C VAL A 309 -24.30 -0.45 12.36
N GLY A 310 -23.58 0.23 13.26
CA GLY A 310 -22.30 -0.22 13.78
C GLY A 310 -22.39 -1.59 14.46
N ASP A 311 -23.43 -1.83 15.26
CA ASP A 311 -23.67 -3.12 15.91
C ASP A 311 -24.00 -4.23 14.91
N VAL A 312 -24.85 -3.94 13.92
CA VAL A 312 -25.17 -4.88 12.83
C VAL A 312 -23.91 -5.23 12.04
N LEU A 313 -23.11 -4.22 11.68
CA LEU A 313 -21.87 -4.41 10.94
C LEU A 313 -20.86 -5.24 11.74
N ARG A 314 -20.67 -4.94 13.03
CA ARG A 314 -19.80 -5.72 13.93
C ARG A 314 -20.22 -7.18 13.99
N GLN A 315 -21.51 -7.46 14.20
CA GLN A 315 -22.02 -8.83 14.28
C GLN A 315 -21.81 -9.60 12.97
N ARG A 316 -22.12 -8.97 11.83
CA ARG A 316 -21.97 -9.59 10.51
C ARG A 316 -20.50 -9.85 10.15
N LEU A 317 -19.59 -8.93 10.49
CA LEU A 317 -18.16 -9.09 10.27
C LEU A 317 -17.57 -10.22 11.12
N LEU A 318 -17.95 -10.31 12.41
CA LEU A 318 -17.57 -11.44 13.26
C LEU A 318 -18.12 -12.77 12.71
N GLY A 319 -19.32 -12.75 12.13
CA GLY A 319 -19.94 -13.90 11.49
C GLY A 319 -19.24 -14.41 10.24
N LEU A 320 -18.25 -13.70 9.69
CA LEU A 320 -17.44 -14.18 8.56
C LEU A 320 -16.52 -15.35 8.94
N GLY A 321 -16.16 -15.50 10.23
CA GLY A 321 -15.21 -16.54 10.67
C GLY A 321 -13.79 -16.30 10.14
N ASP A 322 -12.93 -17.33 10.14
CA ASP A 322 -11.55 -17.20 9.64
C ASP A 322 -11.52 -16.63 8.21
N PRO A 323 -10.71 -15.59 7.93
CA PRO A 323 -9.62 -15.06 8.76
C PRO A 323 -9.99 -13.99 9.79
N VAL A 324 -11.23 -13.57 9.95
CA VAL A 324 -11.63 -12.57 10.94
C VAL A 324 -11.51 -13.13 12.36
N VAL A 325 -10.62 -12.56 13.17
CA VAL A 325 -10.39 -12.98 14.57
C VAL A 325 -10.97 -12.01 15.60
N GLU A 326 -11.11 -10.75 15.24
CA GLU A 326 -11.62 -9.71 16.12
C GLU A 326 -12.27 -8.58 15.31
N VAL A 327 -13.36 -8.02 15.82
CA VAL A 327 -13.90 -6.74 15.37
C VAL A 327 -13.97 -5.80 16.55
N ARG A 328 -13.15 -4.75 16.52
CA ARG A 328 -12.98 -3.77 17.61
C ARG A 328 -13.35 -2.36 17.16
N GLY A 329 -13.44 -1.43 18.11
CA GLY A 329 -13.87 -0.05 17.87
C GLY A 329 -15.29 0.23 18.37
N SER A 330 -15.83 1.40 18.02
CA SER A 330 -17.13 1.89 18.52
C SER A 330 -17.90 2.63 17.42
N GLY A 331 -19.24 2.54 17.46
CA GLY A 331 -20.13 3.06 16.43
C GLY A 331 -19.74 2.56 15.03
N LEU A 332 -19.57 3.50 14.10
CA LEU A 332 -19.12 3.22 12.73
C LEU A 332 -17.62 3.44 12.53
N MET A 333 -16.80 3.27 13.58
CA MET A 333 -15.35 3.18 13.47
C MET A 333 -14.91 1.80 13.91
N LEU A 334 -14.72 0.90 12.94
CA LEU A 334 -14.44 -0.51 13.19
C LEU A 334 -13.10 -0.93 12.60
N GLY A 335 -12.34 -1.69 13.38
CA GLY A 335 -11.15 -2.43 12.94
C GLY A 335 -11.46 -3.91 12.91
N VAL A 336 -11.19 -4.56 11.78
CA VAL A 336 -11.35 -6.00 11.56
C VAL A 336 -9.97 -6.63 11.54
N ARG A 337 -9.60 -7.33 12.62
CA ARG A 337 -8.33 -8.05 12.72
C ARG A 337 -8.44 -9.37 12.00
N LEU A 338 -7.45 -9.66 11.17
CA LEU A 338 -7.30 -10.91 10.44
C LEU A 338 -6.26 -11.80 11.14
N SER A 339 -6.41 -13.12 11.03
CA SER A 339 -5.44 -14.12 11.53
C SER A 339 -4.14 -14.13 10.71
N ARG A 340 -4.18 -13.61 9.48
CA ARG A 340 -3.11 -13.65 8.48
C ARG A 340 -2.75 -12.23 7.99
N PRO A 341 -1.50 -11.99 7.55
CA PRO A 341 -1.03 -10.69 7.07
C PRO A 341 -1.52 -10.40 5.63
N ILE A 342 -2.83 -10.46 5.40
CA ILE A 342 -3.45 -10.33 4.07
C ILE A 342 -4.32 -9.07 3.93
N ALA A 343 -4.29 -8.16 4.90
CA ALA A 343 -5.21 -7.01 4.91
C ALA A 343 -4.96 -6.08 3.71
N LYS A 344 -3.70 -5.79 3.36
CA LYS A 344 -3.37 -4.95 2.20
C LYS A 344 -3.84 -5.57 0.88
N GLU A 345 -3.66 -6.88 0.70
CA GLU A 345 -4.15 -7.59 -0.47
C GLU A 345 -5.68 -7.61 -0.51
N THR A 346 -6.32 -7.84 0.64
CA THR A 346 -7.79 -7.82 0.76
C THR A 346 -8.37 -6.45 0.40
N VAL A 347 -7.67 -5.34 0.62
CA VAL A 347 -8.11 -4.01 0.15
C VAL A 347 -8.23 -3.97 -1.37
N LEU A 348 -7.26 -4.53 -2.10
CA LEU A 348 -7.29 -4.57 -3.56
C LEU A 348 -8.41 -5.49 -4.07
N ARG A 349 -8.58 -6.67 -3.47
CA ARG A 349 -9.68 -7.58 -3.83
C ARG A 349 -11.04 -6.98 -3.48
N ALA A 350 -11.17 -6.32 -2.33
CA ALA A 350 -12.39 -5.61 -1.97
C ALA A 350 -12.72 -4.54 -3.01
N LEU A 351 -11.72 -3.81 -3.50
CA LEU A 351 -11.87 -2.86 -4.60
C LEU A 351 -12.39 -3.55 -5.88
N ASP A 352 -11.87 -4.73 -6.21
CA ASP A 352 -12.34 -5.56 -7.33
C ASP A 352 -13.76 -6.10 -7.11
N HIS A 353 -14.25 -6.16 -5.87
CA HIS A 353 -15.66 -6.42 -5.54
C HIS A 353 -16.48 -5.12 -5.36
N GLY A 354 -15.90 -3.96 -5.71
CA GLY A 354 -16.53 -2.65 -5.63
C GLY A 354 -16.63 -2.08 -4.21
N LEU A 355 -15.83 -2.53 -3.26
CA LEU A 355 -15.81 -2.03 -1.88
C LEU A 355 -14.52 -1.26 -1.60
N ILE A 356 -14.64 0.00 -1.18
CA ILE A 356 -13.50 0.82 -0.79
C ILE A 356 -13.34 0.73 0.73
N VAL A 357 -12.23 0.13 1.14
CA VAL A 357 -11.74 0.05 2.52
C VAL A 357 -10.23 0.37 2.53
N ASN A 358 -9.61 0.44 3.70
CA ASN A 358 -8.16 0.52 3.80
C ASN A 358 -7.61 -0.42 4.86
N ALA A 359 -6.29 -0.64 4.84
CA ALA A 359 -5.56 -1.42 5.82
C ALA A 359 -4.51 -0.54 6.50
N PRO A 360 -4.65 -0.20 7.81
CA PRO A 360 -3.63 0.56 8.52
C PRO A 360 -2.33 -0.23 8.77
N ASP A 361 -2.43 -1.56 8.81
CA ASP A 361 -1.32 -2.51 8.96
C ASP A 361 -1.59 -3.79 8.13
N GLU A 362 -0.68 -4.77 8.16
CA GLU A 362 -0.80 -6.02 7.38
C GLU A 362 -1.98 -6.91 7.79
N PHE A 363 -2.56 -6.68 8.97
CA PHE A 363 -3.52 -7.58 9.59
C PHE A 363 -4.88 -6.94 9.88
N THR A 364 -5.02 -5.62 9.78
CA THR A 364 -6.24 -4.92 10.16
C THR A 364 -6.85 -4.23 8.95
N LEU A 365 -8.12 -4.53 8.66
CA LEU A 365 -8.94 -3.70 7.79
C LEU A 365 -9.66 -2.64 8.64
N ARG A 366 -9.72 -1.41 8.15
CA ARG A 366 -10.47 -0.33 8.80
C ARG A 366 -11.70 0.03 7.97
N LEU A 367 -12.85 0.03 8.65
CA LEU A 367 -14.15 0.40 8.11
C LEU A 367 -14.66 1.63 8.87
N VAL A 368 -14.79 2.73 8.14
CA VAL A 368 -15.26 4.04 8.63
C VAL A 368 -16.26 4.67 7.63
N PRO A 369 -17.39 3.99 7.31
CA PRO A 369 -18.35 4.44 6.29
C PRO A 369 -19.02 5.78 6.67
N PRO A 370 -19.73 6.44 5.76
CA PRO A 370 -20.59 7.57 6.13
C PRO A 370 -21.58 7.22 7.25
N LEU A 371 -21.95 8.19 8.09
CA LEU A 371 -22.92 7.98 9.18
C LEU A 371 -24.34 7.75 8.68
N ILE A 372 -24.62 8.07 7.42
CA ILE A 372 -25.90 7.81 6.74
C ILE A 372 -26.02 6.37 6.20
N VAL A 373 -24.97 5.53 6.37
CA VAL A 373 -24.97 4.16 5.84
C VAL A 373 -26.15 3.37 6.37
N THR A 374 -26.82 2.63 5.48
CA THR A 374 -27.99 1.82 5.85
C THR A 374 -27.57 0.40 6.26
N GLN A 375 -28.45 -0.31 6.96
CA GLN A 375 -28.21 -1.73 7.29
C GLN A 375 -28.09 -2.60 6.03
N GLU A 376 -28.79 -2.24 4.95
CA GLU A 376 -28.70 -2.93 3.66
C GLU A 376 -27.33 -2.76 3.03
N GLN A 377 -26.81 -1.52 2.97
CA GLN A 377 -25.46 -1.23 2.49
C GLN A 377 -24.38 -1.87 3.37
N ALA A 378 -24.60 -1.92 4.69
CA ALA A 378 -23.72 -2.66 5.61
C ALA A 378 -23.72 -4.16 5.31
N GLY A 379 -24.88 -4.73 4.99
CA GLY A 379 -24.99 -6.11 4.52
C GLY A 379 -24.21 -6.33 3.22
N GLU A 380 -24.45 -5.50 2.20
CA GLU A 380 -23.76 -5.57 0.92
C GLU A 380 -22.23 -5.48 1.05
N ALA A 381 -21.74 -4.56 1.90
CA ALA A 381 -20.30 -4.43 2.17
C ALA A 381 -19.70 -5.68 2.82
N VAL A 382 -20.42 -6.33 3.73
CA VAL A 382 -19.96 -7.58 4.35
C VAL A 382 -19.90 -8.71 3.32
N GLU A 383 -20.88 -8.80 2.41
CA GLU A 383 -20.87 -9.80 1.34
C GLU A 383 -19.68 -9.59 0.39
N ARG A 384 -19.42 -8.34 -0.02
CA ARG A 384 -18.25 -7.99 -0.86
C ARG A 384 -16.93 -8.30 -0.15
N LEU A 385 -16.86 -8.01 1.14
CA LEU A 385 -15.67 -8.32 1.92
C LEU A 385 -15.48 -9.83 2.09
N ARG A 386 -16.56 -10.61 2.25
CA ARG A 386 -16.48 -12.08 2.26
C ARG A 386 -15.88 -12.59 0.95
N ALA A 387 -16.40 -12.12 -0.18
CA ALA A 387 -15.86 -12.49 -1.49
C ALA A 387 -14.36 -12.17 -1.60
N ALA A 388 -13.94 -10.97 -1.16
CA ALA A 388 -12.53 -10.58 -1.15
C ALA A 388 -11.62 -11.43 -0.24
N LEU A 389 -12.16 -11.93 0.88
CA LEU A 389 -11.44 -12.77 1.83
C LEU A 389 -11.37 -14.25 1.39
N GLU A 390 -12.43 -14.74 0.74
CA GLU A 390 -12.52 -16.10 0.21
C GLU A 390 -11.79 -16.28 -1.12
N GLU A 391 -11.67 -15.19 -1.88
CA GLU A 391 -10.88 -15.14 -3.11
C GLU A 391 -9.43 -15.52 -2.78
N ARG A 392 -9.10 -16.77 -3.08
CA ARG A 392 -7.71 -17.21 -3.13
C ARG A 392 -7.09 -16.56 -4.36
N GLN A 393 -5.83 -16.15 -4.28
CA GLN A 393 -5.06 -16.00 -5.53
C GLN A 393 -5.33 -17.26 -6.35
N PRO A 394 -5.73 -17.14 -7.63
CA PRO A 394 -5.94 -18.30 -8.45
C PRO A 394 -4.59 -19.02 -8.55
N VAL A 395 -4.42 -20.07 -7.74
CA VAL A 395 -3.68 -21.24 -8.18
C VAL A 395 -4.49 -21.72 -9.37
N ARG A 396 -4.01 -21.48 -10.59
CA ARG A 396 -4.63 -21.98 -11.79
C ARG A 396 -4.75 -23.51 -11.67
N THR A 397 -5.94 -23.99 -11.33
CA THR A 397 -6.43 -25.28 -11.81
C THR A 397 -7.57 -24.97 -12.75
N SER A 398 -7.26 -24.98 -14.05
CA SER A 398 -8.18 -24.67 -15.13
C SER A 398 -9.42 -25.58 -15.09
N PRO A 399 -10.65 -25.05 -15.20
CA PRO A 399 -11.86 -25.87 -15.28
C PRO A 399 -12.14 -26.27 -16.74
N HIS A 400 -11.24 -27.04 -17.37
CA HIS A 400 -11.56 -27.83 -18.56
C HIS A 400 -10.66 -29.06 -18.59
N ALA A 401 -11.23 -30.21 -18.25
CA ALA A 401 -10.58 -31.50 -18.38
C ALA A 401 -10.73 -32.00 -19.83
N GLU A 402 -9.70 -31.74 -20.65
CA GLU A 402 -9.23 -32.61 -21.74
C GLU A 402 -7.70 -32.48 -21.84
N PRO A 403 -6.95 -33.51 -22.29
CA PRO A 403 -5.51 -33.58 -22.06
C PRO A 403 -4.69 -32.59 -22.93
N ALA A 404 -3.85 -31.81 -22.23
CA ALA A 404 -2.56 -31.21 -22.58
C ALA A 404 -2.40 -30.41 -23.89
N LYS A 405 -2.48 -29.07 -23.77
CA LYS A 405 -1.58 -28.11 -24.46
C LYS A 405 -1.17 -27.00 -23.49
N LEU A 406 0.09 -26.58 -23.57
CA LEU A 406 0.64 -25.44 -22.82
C LEU A 406 0.02 -24.14 -23.36
N HIS A 407 -0.94 -23.53 -22.66
CA HIS A 407 -1.63 -22.33 -23.15
C HIS A 407 -0.89 -21.04 -22.74
N ASP A 408 -0.77 -20.73 -21.45
CA ASP A 408 -0.03 -19.55 -21.00
C ASP A 408 1.11 -19.90 -20.06
N VAL A 409 2.09 -19.02 -19.99
CA VAL A 409 3.18 -19.07 -19.00
C VAL A 409 3.23 -17.72 -18.32
N LEU A 410 2.40 -17.54 -17.30
CA LEU A 410 2.22 -16.29 -16.56
C LEU A 410 3.11 -16.25 -15.31
N ALA A 411 3.30 -17.39 -14.66
CA ALA A 411 4.21 -17.63 -13.55
C ALA A 411 5.01 -18.92 -13.79
N MET A 412 6.02 -19.20 -12.95
CA MET A 412 6.79 -20.44 -13.10
C MET A 412 5.95 -21.70 -12.84
N GLU A 413 4.93 -21.61 -12.00
CA GLU A 413 4.04 -22.73 -11.67
C GLU A 413 3.11 -23.15 -12.80
N ASP A 414 2.95 -22.34 -13.84
CA ASP A 414 2.22 -22.75 -15.04
C ASP A 414 2.98 -23.85 -15.82
N LEU A 415 4.27 -24.06 -15.53
CA LEU A 415 5.04 -25.19 -16.00
C LEU A 415 5.15 -26.24 -14.90
N SER A 416 4.66 -27.46 -15.18
CA SER A 416 5.03 -28.62 -14.37
C SER A 416 6.55 -28.87 -14.43
N ALA A 417 7.09 -29.63 -13.46
CA ALA A 417 8.51 -29.98 -13.43
C ALA A 417 8.99 -30.63 -14.74
N ASP A 418 8.17 -31.53 -15.32
CA ASP A 418 8.47 -32.19 -16.59
C ASP A 418 8.45 -31.20 -17.76
N GLN A 419 7.46 -30.31 -17.83
CA GLN A 419 7.38 -29.28 -18.87
C GLN A 419 8.56 -28.30 -18.78
N ALA A 420 8.94 -27.87 -17.58
CA ALA A 420 10.09 -27.01 -17.37
C ALA A 420 11.40 -27.72 -17.78
N ALA A 421 11.55 -29.00 -17.43
CA ALA A 421 12.69 -29.81 -17.85
C ALA A 421 12.76 -29.99 -19.39
N GLU A 422 11.61 -30.20 -20.04
CA GLU A 422 11.52 -30.27 -21.50
C GLU A 422 11.90 -28.96 -22.19
N VAL A 423 11.45 -27.81 -21.65
CA VAL A 423 11.83 -26.48 -22.16
C VAL A 423 13.35 -26.29 -22.05
N LEU A 424 13.95 -26.63 -20.90
CA LEU A 424 15.39 -26.53 -20.69
C LEU A 424 16.19 -27.48 -21.60
N ALA A 425 15.71 -28.71 -21.79
CA ALA A 425 16.34 -29.69 -22.69
C ALA A 425 16.29 -29.22 -24.16
N LEU A 426 15.14 -28.70 -24.60
CA LEU A 426 14.99 -28.12 -25.93
C LEU A 426 15.89 -26.89 -26.11
N ALA A 427 15.97 -26.00 -25.11
CA ALA A 427 16.86 -24.84 -25.17
C ALA A 427 18.33 -25.25 -25.35
N ARG A 428 18.79 -26.26 -24.61
CA ARG A 428 20.14 -26.85 -24.76
C ARG A 428 20.36 -27.41 -26.18
N SER A 429 19.37 -28.12 -26.72
CA SER A 429 19.44 -28.68 -28.08
C SER A 429 19.52 -27.58 -29.15
N LEU A 430 18.71 -26.53 -29.02
CA LEU A 430 18.72 -25.39 -29.94
C LEU A 430 20.06 -24.63 -29.91
N LYS A 431 20.68 -24.53 -28.73
CA LYS A 431 22.00 -23.91 -28.56
C LYS A 431 23.15 -24.75 -29.11
N SER A 432 23.09 -26.08 -29.01
CA SER A 432 24.14 -26.94 -29.59
C SER A 432 24.09 -26.94 -31.12
N ARG A 433 22.90 -26.96 -31.72
CA ARG A 433 22.71 -26.93 -33.19
C ARG A 433 23.21 -25.63 -33.83
N SER A 434 23.06 -24.48 -33.16
CA SER A 434 23.55 -23.19 -33.69
C SER A 434 25.07 -23.15 -33.86
N LYS A 435 25.82 -24.01 -33.15
CA LYS A 435 27.29 -24.09 -33.22
C LYS A 435 27.82 -25.10 -34.26
N GLY A 436 26.96 -25.85 -34.97
CA GLY A 436 27.38 -27.06 -35.74
C GLY A 436 26.88 -27.26 -37.19
N ALA A 437 26.09 -26.35 -37.79
CA ALA A 437 25.51 -26.42 -39.16
C ALA A 437 24.22 -27.30 -39.31
N PRO A 438 23.50 -27.28 -40.47
CA PRO A 438 22.50 -26.27 -40.80
C PRO A 438 21.16 -26.90 -41.24
N GLU A 439 20.22 -27.06 -40.31
CA GLU A 439 18.81 -26.89 -40.67
C GLU A 439 18.14 -25.98 -39.64
N PRO A 440 17.50 -24.87 -40.07
CA PRO A 440 16.83 -23.98 -39.15
C PRO A 440 15.56 -24.65 -38.64
N VAL A 441 15.55 -24.97 -37.34
CA VAL A 441 14.33 -25.33 -36.61
C VAL A 441 13.39 -24.13 -36.67
N ARG A 442 12.24 -24.33 -37.31
CA ARG A 442 11.34 -23.27 -37.76
C ARG A 442 9.89 -23.41 -37.24
N PRO A 443 9.69 -23.68 -35.93
CA PRO A 443 8.38 -23.98 -35.36
C PRO A 443 7.42 -22.78 -35.35
N VAL A 444 7.91 -21.57 -35.58
CA VAL A 444 7.10 -20.34 -35.59
C VAL A 444 6.91 -19.81 -37.02
N VAL A 445 7.23 -20.60 -38.06
CA VAL A 445 7.13 -20.16 -39.46
C VAL A 445 5.75 -19.61 -39.81
N GLY A 446 5.75 -18.38 -40.33
CA GLY A 446 4.55 -17.69 -40.78
C GLY A 446 3.64 -17.19 -39.65
N ARG A 447 4.03 -17.33 -38.38
CA ARG A 447 3.27 -16.83 -37.22
C ARG A 447 3.74 -15.46 -36.80
N THR A 448 2.80 -14.61 -36.41
CA THR A 448 3.07 -13.28 -35.83
C THR A 448 3.04 -13.37 -34.31
N VAL A 449 4.03 -12.80 -33.62
CA VAL A 449 4.08 -12.75 -32.15
C VAL A 449 4.16 -11.31 -31.71
N ALA A 450 3.21 -10.87 -30.88
CA ALA A 450 3.20 -9.51 -30.33
C ALA A 450 4.09 -9.44 -29.10
N LEU A 451 4.96 -8.43 -29.03
CA LEU A 451 5.79 -8.10 -27.88
C LEU A 451 5.20 -6.83 -27.24
N VAL A 452 4.40 -6.98 -26.19
CA VAL A 452 3.70 -5.90 -25.47
C VAL A 452 4.53 -5.43 -24.28
N PHE A 453 5.11 -4.23 -24.37
CA PHE A 453 6.10 -3.73 -23.41
C PHE A 453 5.70 -2.39 -22.81
N GLU A 454 5.34 -2.37 -21.53
CA GLU A 454 5.15 -1.13 -20.78
C GLU A 454 6.48 -0.54 -20.27
N LYS A 455 7.50 -1.38 -20.10
CA LYS A 455 8.87 -0.99 -19.72
C LYS A 455 9.88 -1.46 -20.75
N ALA A 456 10.70 -0.53 -21.23
CA ALA A 456 11.78 -0.83 -22.16
C ALA A 456 12.78 -1.84 -21.56
N SER A 457 13.25 -2.78 -22.39
CA SER A 457 14.33 -3.70 -22.03
C SER A 457 15.10 -4.07 -23.29
N LEU A 458 16.38 -3.72 -23.34
CA LEU A 458 17.25 -4.08 -24.46
C LEU A 458 17.34 -5.59 -24.62
N ARG A 459 17.74 -6.31 -23.55
CA ARG A 459 17.95 -7.76 -23.59
C ARG A 459 16.68 -8.51 -23.90
N THR A 460 15.60 -8.28 -23.14
CA THR A 460 14.34 -9.02 -23.33
C THR A 460 13.79 -8.80 -24.72
N ARG A 461 13.75 -7.55 -25.22
CA ARG A 461 13.25 -7.24 -26.55
C ARG A 461 14.10 -7.89 -27.64
N VAL A 462 15.42 -7.68 -27.62
CA VAL A 462 16.32 -8.16 -28.68
C VAL A 462 16.34 -9.69 -28.73
N THR A 463 16.38 -10.36 -27.57
CA THR A 463 16.38 -11.83 -27.52
C THR A 463 15.06 -12.43 -28.02
N PHE A 464 13.91 -11.83 -27.69
CA PHE A 464 12.62 -12.31 -28.22
C PHE A 464 12.49 -12.04 -29.73
N GLU A 465 12.85 -10.85 -30.22
CA GLU A 465 12.82 -10.55 -31.66
C GLU A 465 13.72 -11.51 -32.45
N ALA A 466 14.93 -11.78 -31.94
CA ALA A 466 15.86 -12.74 -32.54
C ALA A 466 15.29 -14.17 -32.47
N ALA A 467 14.76 -14.60 -31.33
CA ALA A 467 14.15 -15.91 -31.17
C ALA A 467 13.01 -16.13 -32.17
N ILE A 468 12.09 -15.18 -32.28
CA ILE A 468 10.94 -15.26 -33.18
C ILE A 468 11.41 -15.34 -34.64
N ARG A 469 12.37 -14.50 -35.05
CA ARG A 469 12.91 -14.50 -36.42
C ARG A 469 13.66 -15.79 -36.75
N ASP A 470 14.49 -16.28 -35.83
CA ASP A 470 15.25 -17.52 -36.01
C ASP A 470 14.32 -18.73 -36.17
N LEU A 471 13.19 -18.74 -35.47
CA LEU A 471 12.16 -19.76 -35.57
C LEU A 471 11.20 -19.54 -36.77
N GLY A 472 11.46 -18.53 -37.61
CA GLY A 472 10.72 -18.24 -38.84
C GLY A 472 9.46 -17.39 -38.69
N GLY A 473 9.21 -16.83 -37.51
CA GLY A 473 8.08 -15.95 -37.23
C GLY A 473 8.33 -14.47 -37.48
N HIS A 474 7.30 -13.67 -37.28
CA HIS A 474 7.37 -12.21 -37.34
C HIS A 474 7.08 -11.57 -35.98
N PRO A 475 8.05 -10.85 -35.36
CA PRO A 475 7.78 -10.11 -34.14
C PRO A 475 7.11 -8.76 -34.47
N VAL A 476 6.10 -8.39 -33.69
CA VAL A 476 5.49 -7.05 -33.69
C VAL A 476 5.76 -6.42 -32.32
N TYR A 477 6.60 -5.40 -32.27
CA TYR A 477 6.94 -4.73 -31.02
C TYR A 477 6.01 -3.55 -30.75
N LEU A 478 5.33 -3.60 -29.60
CA LEU A 478 4.37 -2.61 -29.16
C LEU A 478 4.85 -2.03 -27.83
N THR A 479 5.21 -0.75 -27.85
CA THR A 479 5.60 -0.01 -26.66
C THR A 479 4.39 0.48 -25.88
N ARG A 480 4.63 0.92 -24.66
CA ARG A 480 3.67 1.68 -23.88
C ARG A 480 3.05 2.83 -24.68
N ASN A 481 3.83 3.57 -25.47
CA ASN A 481 3.34 4.71 -26.21
C ASN A 481 2.45 4.31 -27.41
N ASP A 482 2.58 3.06 -27.88
CA ASP A 482 1.78 2.56 -29.00
C ASP A 482 0.37 2.17 -28.53
N ILE A 483 0.27 1.42 -27.42
CA ILE A 483 -1.00 0.87 -26.91
C ILE A 483 -1.55 1.69 -25.73
N ASP A 484 -0.70 2.09 -24.79
CA ASP A 484 -1.02 2.60 -23.45
C ASP A 484 -2.15 1.80 -22.79
N MET A 485 -1.89 0.51 -22.62
CA MET A 485 -2.85 -0.51 -22.24
C MET A 485 -3.46 -0.22 -20.86
N GLY A 486 -4.79 -0.32 -20.75
CA GLY A 486 -5.55 0.07 -19.55
C GLY A 486 -5.72 1.58 -19.39
N LYS A 487 -5.29 2.39 -20.36
CA LYS A 487 -5.47 3.85 -20.39
C LYS A 487 -6.10 4.33 -21.69
N ARG A 488 -5.44 4.08 -22.82
CA ARG A 488 -5.92 4.45 -24.16
C ARG A 488 -6.88 3.40 -24.71
N GLU A 489 -6.58 2.12 -24.49
CA GLU A 489 -7.41 0.98 -24.89
C GLU A 489 -7.50 0.02 -23.70
N ALA A 490 -8.71 -0.48 -23.38
CA ALA A 490 -8.92 -1.39 -22.26
C ALA A 490 -8.10 -2.68 -22.47
N ILE A 491 -7.58 -3.28 -21.39
CA ILE A 491 -6.75 -4.50 -21.49
C ILE A 491 -7.52 -5.61 -22.23
N LYS A 492 -8.82 -5.75 -21.95
CA LYS A 492 -9.72 -6.66 -22.67
C LYS A 492 -9.71 -6.46 -24.18
N ASP A 493 -9.82 -5.22 -24.65
CA ASP A 493 -9.89 -4.91 -26.07
C ASP A 493 -8.54 -5.14 -26.74
N VAL A 494 -7.45 -4.73 -26.08
CA VAL A 494 -6.07 -5.02 -26.52
C VAL A 494 -5.86 -6.53 -26.66
N ALA A 495 -6.22 -7.31 -25.63
CA ALA A 495 -6.11 -8.76 -25.64
C ALA A 495 -6.94 -9.39 -26.77
N SER A 496 -8.22 -9.00 -26.88
CA SER A 496 -9.16 -9.53 -27.88
C SER A 496 -8.72 -9.20 -29.31
N ASN A 497 -8.18 -8.00 -29.54
CA ASN A 497 -7.70 -7.58 -30.85
C ASN A 497 -6.38 -8.27 -31.21
N LEU A 498 -5.39 -8.22 -30.32
CA LEU A 498 -4.07 -8.81 -30.58
C LEU A 498 -4.14 -10.32 -30.77
N SER A 499 -4.97 -11.03 -29.98
CA SER A 499 -5.13 -12.49 -30.10
C SER A 499 -5.75 -12.94 -31.42
N ARG A 500 -6.47 -12.06 -32.13
CA ARG A 500 -7.03 -12.33 -33.46
C ARG A 500 -6.02 -12.11 -34.59
N TRP A 501 -4.96 -11.33 -34.34
CA TRP A 501 -3.94 -10.99 -35.34
C TRP A 501 -2.61 -11.72 -35.11
N CYS A 502 -2.35 -12.11 -33.87
CA CYS A 502 -1.09 -12.70 -33.43
C CYS A 502 -1.33 -14.10 -32.88
N SER A 503 -0.35 -14.98 -33.10
CA SER A 503 -0.38 -16.36 -32.64
C SER A 503 0.09 -16.53 -31.19
N ALA A 504 0.74 -15.52 -30.60
CA ALA A 504 1.10 -15.45 -29.19
C ALA A 504 1.35 -14.00 -28.78
N LEU A 505 1.18 -13.72 -27.49
CA LEU A 505 1.51 -12.45 -26.86
C LEU A 505 2.64 -12.66 -25.85
N VAL A 506 3.71 -11.88 -25.95
CA VAL A 506 4.79 -11.82 -24.96
C VAL A 506 4.68 -10.48 -24.25
N ALA A 507 4.39 -10.51 -22.96
CA ALA A 507 4.04 -9.31 -22.20
C ALA A 507 5.08 -9.00 -21.13
N ARG A 508 5.60 -7.76 -21.15
CA ARG A 508 6.47 -7.18 -20.12
C ARG A 508 5.75 -5.97 -19.53
N LEU A 509 5.09 -6.18 -18.40
CA LEU A 509 4.16 -5.22 -17.81
C LEU A 509 4.65 -4.76 -16.44
N PHE A 510 4.08 -3.67 -15.93
CA PHE A 510 4.33 -3.24 -14.56
C PHE A 510 3.63 -4.14 -13.54
N TRP A 511 2.40 -4.56 -13.86
CA TRP A 511 1.51 -5.22 -12.90
C TRP A 511 1.10 -6.61 -13.36
N HIS A 512 1.21 -7.60 -12.47
CA HIS A 512 0.89 -8.99 -12.73
C HIS A 512 -0.61 -9.17 -12.96
N ARG A 513 -1.44 -8.36 -12.28
CA ARG A 513 -2.89 -8.33 -12.57
C ARG A 513 -3.22 -7.97 -14.02
N HIS A 514 -2.48 -7.05 -14.65
CA HIS A 514 -2.72 -6.69 -16.05
C HIS A 514 -2.34 -7.83 -16.98
N LEU A 515 -1.31 -8.60 -16.61
CA LEU A 515 -0.93 -9.82 -17.33
C LEU A 515 -2.03 -10.89 -17.22
N LEU A 516 -2.58 -11.10 -16.01
CA LEU A 516 -3.69 -12.03 -15.79
C LEU A 516 -4.93 -11.63 -16.60
N GLU A 517 -5.26 -10.34 -16.64
CA GLU A 517 -6.38 -9.83 -17.43
C GLU A 517 -6.11 -9.96 -18.94
N LEU A 518 -4.90 -9.64 -19.40
CA LEU A 518 -4.49 -9.84 -20.79
C LEU A 518 -4.65 -11.32 -21.20
N ALA A 519 -4.21 -12.25 -20.35
CA ALA A 519 -4.34 -13.68 -20.59
C ALA A 519 -5.80 -14.15 -20.52
N HIS A 520 -6.61 -13.57 -19.64
CA HIS A 520 -8.02 -13.93 -19.50
C HIS A 520 -8.85 -13.64 -20.77
N TYR A 521 -8.55 -12.53 -21.45
CA TYR A 521 -9.28 -12.09 -22.65
C TYR A 521 -8.56 -12.42 -23.97
N SER A 522 -7.39 -13.06 -23.91
CA SER A 522 -6.63 -13.44 -25.10
C SER A 522 -6.95 -14.88 -25.49
N ASP A 523 -7.45 -15.08 -26.71
CA ASP A 523 -7.56 -16.42 -27.32
C ASP A 523 -6.19 -16.98 -27.73
N ALA A 524 -5.16 -16.13 -27.78
CA ALA A 524 -3.79 -16.50 -28.07
C ALA A 524 -3.01 -16.72 -26.76
N PRO A 525 -2.03 -17.63 -26.75
CA PRO A 525 -1.22 -17.89 -25.57
C PRO A 525 -0.42 -16.66 -25.13
N VAL A 526 -0.35 -16.42 -23.81
CA VAL A 526 0.36 -15.30 -23.20
C VAL A 526 1.61 -15.77 -22.43
N ILE A 527 2.75 -15.13 -22.69
CA ILE A 527 4.03 -15.40 -22.05
C ILE A 527 4.47 -14.18 -21.23
N ASN A 528 4.71 -14.39 -19.93
CA ASN A 528 5.25 -13.37 -19.04
C ASN A 528 6.76 -13.16 -19.26
N ALA A 529 7.11 -12.00 -19.81
CA ALA A 529 8.48 -11.57 -19.99
C ALA A 529 9.01 -10.68 -18.85
N LEU A 530 8.15 -10.23 -17.94
CA LEU A 530 8.39 -9.73 -16.57
C LEU A 530 7.15 -8.99 -16.06
N THR A 531 6.90 -9.12 -14.76
CA THR A 531 5.97 -8.34 -13.92
C THR A 531 6.64 -8.03 -12.58
N GLU A 532 6.07 -7.17 -11.73
CA GLU A 532 6.48 -6.97 -10.34
C GLU A 532 6.50 -8.26 -9.49
N LEU A 533 5.71 -9.28 -9.84
CA LEU A 533 5.69 -10.56 -9.11
C LEU A 533 6.60 -11.63 -9.70
N GLU A 534 6.64 -11.77 -11.03
CA GLU A 534 7.27 -12.92 -11.69
C GLU A 534 8.14 -12.50 -12.90
N HIS A 535 9.24 -13.23 -13.11
CA HIS A 535 10.11 -13.16 -14.30
C HIS A 535 10.50 -14.57 -14.81
N PRO A 536 9.53 -15.38 -15.32
CA PRO A 536 9.77 -16.79 -15.62
C PRO A 536 10.77 -17.03 -16.76
N CYS A 537 10.77 -16.16 -17.77
CA CYS A 537 11.75 -16.23 -18.85
C CYS A 537 13.20 -16.06 -18.37
N GLN A 538 13.42 -15.28 -17.30
CA GLN A 538 14.75 -15.11 -16.72
C GLN A 538 15.14 -16.35 -15.92
N ALA A 539 14.25 -16.89 -15.10
CA ALA A 539 14.49 -18.12 -14.35
C ALA A 539 14.90 -19.30 -15.25
N LEU A 540 14.24 -19.47 -16.41
CA LEU A 540 14.61 -20.50 -17.39
C LEU A 540 16.03 -20.29 -17.97
N ALA A 541 16.41 -19.06 -18.29
CA ALA A 541 17.75 -18.73 -18.78
C ALA A 541 18.83 -19.02 -17.72
N ASP A 542 18.51 -18.72 -16.47
CA ASP A 542 19.41 -18.86 -15.33
C ASP A 542 19.64 -20.34 -15.02
N MET A 543 18.55 -21.11 -14.97
CA MET A 543 18.62 -22.55 -14.78
C MET A 543 19.35 -23.25 -15.92
N LEU A 544 19.20 -22.79 -17.17
CA LEU A 544 19.98 -23.29 -18.30
C LEU A 544 21.48 -23.07 -18.09
N THR A 545 21.86 -21.87 -17.63
CA THR A 545 23.26 -21.53 -17.34
C THR A 545 23.84 -22.40 -16.23
N ILE A 546 23.07 -22.64 -15.17
CA ILE A 546 23.46 -23.53 -14.06
C ILE A 546 23.66 -24.96 -14.58
N GLN A 547 22.75 -25.48 -15.39
CA GLN A 547 22.85 -26.82 -15.98
C GLN A 547 24.02 -26.97 -16.96
N GLU A 548 24.42 -25.90 -17.66
CA GLU A 548 25.60 -25.93 -18.52
C GLU A 548 26.91 -26.02 -17.72
N ASN A 549 26.96 -25.41 -16.54
CA ASN A 549 28.16 -25.42 -15.70
C ASN A 549 28.27 -26.69 -14.85
N PHE A 550 27.15 -27.25 -14.37
CA PHE A 550 27.16 -28.38 -13.42
C PHE A 550 26.47 -29.66 -13.93
N GLY A 551 26.00 -29.67 -15.17
CA GLY A 551 25.36 -30.83 -15.77
C GLY A 551 24.07 -31.24 -15.04
N SER A 552 23.99 -32.50 -14.62
CA SER A 552 22.85 -33.07 -13.90
C SER A 552 22.93 -32.91 -12.37
N GLU A 553 24.03 -32.34 -11.85
CA GLU A 553 24.21 -32.15 -10.42
C GLU A 553 23.17 -31.16 -9.88
N LYS A 554 22.46 -31.55 -8.81
CA LYS A 554 21.48 -30.71 -8.11
C LYS A 554 22.19 -29.84 -7.08
N VAL A 555 22.82 -28.79 -7.57
CA VAL A 555 23.62 -27.89 -6.74
C VAL A 555 22.75 -26.94 -5.90
N LYS A 556 23.30 -26.44 -4.79
CA LYS A 556 22.69 -25.36 -4.02
C LYS A 556 22.89 -24.01 -4.71
N ILE A 557 21.80 -23.25 -4.83
CA ILE A 557 21.76 -21.90 -5.36
C ILE A 557 21.52 -20.93 -4.21
N ALA A 558 22.40 -19.95 -4.03
CA ALA A 558 22.26 -18.89 -3.04
C ALA A 558 21.96 -17.56 -3.74
N TYR A 559 20.77 -17.02 -3.52
CA TYR A 559 20.37 -15.71 -3.98
C TYR A 559 20.59 -14.69 -2.86
N VAL A 560 21.51 -13.75 -3.07
CA VAL A 560 21.90 -12.73 -2.11
C VAL A 560 21.18 -11.42 -2.44
N GLY A 561 20.40 -10.88 -1.51
CA GLY A 561 19.69 -9.62 -1.66
C GLY A 561 18.18 -9.75 -1.44
N ASP A 562 17.41 -9.05 -2.27
CA ASP A 562 15.96 -8.93 -2.15
C ASP A 562 15.21 -10.14 -2.73
N GLY A 563 14.16 -10.60 -2.03
CA GLY A 563 13.19 -11.58 -2.50
C GLY A 563 12.28 -11.03 -3.60
N ASN A 564 12.87 -10.52 -4.67
CA ASN A 564 12.18 -9.89 -5.78
C ASN A 564 11.59 -10.93 -6.76
N ASN A 565 11.00 -10.45 -7.86
CA ASN A 565 10.44 -11.29 -8.92
C ASN A 565 11.43 -12.28 -9.55
N VAL A 566 12.72 -11.96 -9.65
CA VAL A 566 13.76 -12.86 -10.16
C VAL A 566 14.03 -13.96 -9.14
N ALA A 567 14.22 -13.61 -7.86
CA ALA A 567 14.40 -14.58 -6.78
C ALA A 567 13.18 -15.52 -6.68
N ARG A 568 11.96 -14.96 -6.80
CA ARG A 568 10.71 -15.71 -6.76
C ARG A 568 10.62 -16.74 -7.88
N SER A 569 10.74 -16.32 -9.14
CA SER A 569 10.65 -17.27 -10.26
C SER A 569 11.77 -18.31 -10.22
N LEU A 570 13.01 -17.90 -9.90
CA LEU A 570 14.14 -18.83 -9.88
C LEU A 570 14.02 -19.84 -8.74
N SER A 571 13.60 -19.43 -7.55
CA SER A 571 13.39 -20.34 -6.40
C SER A 571 12.32 -21.39 -6.71
N LYS A 572 11.19 -20.96 -7.28
CA LYS A 572 10.10 -21.87 -7.69
C LYS A 572 10.60 -22.92 -8.69
N LEU A 573 11.28 -22.49 -9.75
CA LEU A 573 11.83 -23.40 -10.76
C LEU A 573 12.89 -24.34 -10.19
N ALA A 574 13.80 -23.82 -9.35
CA ALA A 574 14.86 -24.59 -8.73
C ALA A 574 14.28 -25.71 -7.85
N LEU A 575 13.36 -25.36 -6.95
CA LEU A 575 12.73 -26.32 -6.04
C LEU A 575 11.89 -27.35 -6.80
N GLN A 576 11.13 -26.93 -7.82
CA GLN A 576 10.37 -27.85 -8.68
C GLN A 576 11.28 -28.87 -9.39
N LEU A 577 12.49 -28.48 -9.77
CA LEU A 577 13.47 -29.35 -10.42
C LEU A 577 14.39 -30.08 -9.42
N GLY A 578 14.15 -29.95 -8.11
CA GLY A 578 14.89 -30.63 -7.05
C GLY A 578 16.27 -30.05 -6.73
N TYR A 579 16.50 -28.76 -7.01
CA TYR A 579 17.68 -28.03 -6.56
C TYR A 579 17.43 -27.45 -5.16
N GLU A 580 18.50 -27.27 -4.39
CA GLU A 580 18.45 -26.52 -3.14
C GLU A 580 18.50 -25.02 -3.43
N PHE A 581 17.66 -24.22 -2.76
CA PHE A 581 17.62 -22.78 -2.94
C PHE A 581 17.62 -22.05 -1.61
N ALA A 582 18.50 -21.05 -1.50
CA ALA A 582 18.60 -20.17 -0.35
C ALA A 582 18.41 -18.70 -0.77
N VAL A 583 17.54 -17.97 -0.06
CA VAL A 583 17.48 -16.50 -0.11
C VAL A 583 18.24 -15.96 1.09
N VAL A 584 19.20 -15.09 0.81
CA VAL A 584 20.15 -14.57 1.79
C VAL A 584 20.03 -13.05 1.82
N GLY A 585 19.38 -12.54 2.86
CA GLY A 585 19.01 -11.14 2.92
C GLY A 585 18.29 -10.79 4.22
N PRO A 586 18.00 -9.51 4.46
CA PRO A 586 17.25 -9.09 5.63
C PRO A 586 15.83 -9.68 5.64
N GLU A 587 15.34 -10.08 6.82
CA GLU A 587 14.08 -10.83 7.01
C GLU A 587 12.85 -10.15 6.38
N ASN A 588 12.81 -8.82 6.40
CA ASN A 588 11.70 -8.04 5.84
C ASN A 588 11.66 -8.02 4.30
N PHE A 589 12.64 -8.62 3.63
CA PHE A 589 12.73 -8.76 2.17
C PHE A 589 12.72 -10.22 1.70
N TRP A 590 12.34 -11.15 2.57
CA TRP A 590 12.22 -12.57 2.21
C TRP A 590 11.03 -12.83 1.30
N LEU A 591 11.11 -13.94 0.56
CA LEU A 591 9.99 -14.50 -0.21
C LEU A 591 8.94 -15.12 0.72
N ASP A 592 7.77 -15.40 0.15
CA ASP A 592 6.77 -16.24 0.82
C ASP A 592 7.38 -17.60 1.19
N PRO A 593 7.20 -18.09 2.43
CA PRO A 593 7.74 -19.38 2.84
C PRO A 593 7.25 -20.52 1.95
N ALA A 594 8.18 -21.37 1.50
CA ALA A 594 7.89 -22.52 0.65
C ALA A 594 8.66 -23.77 1.13
N PRO A 595 8.10 -24.99 0.96
CA PRO A 595 8.81 -26.22 1.30
C PRO A 595 10.15 -26.33 0.56
N GLY A 596 11.24 -26.54 1.31
CA GLY A 596 12.60 -26.67 0.75
C GLY A 596 13.33 -25.34 0.49
N LEU A 597 12.66 -24.19 0.67
CA LEU A 597 13.30 -22.87 0.57
C LEU A 597 13.98 -22.51 1.89
N LEU A 598 15.30 -22.31 1.87
CA LEU A 598 16.04 -21.70 2.98
C LEU A 598 15.96 -20.18 2.87
N GLN A 599 15.64 -19.49 3.96
CA GLN A 599 15.70 -18.03 4.03
C GLN A 599 16.46 -17.64 5.30
N THR A 600 17.51 -16.82 5.16
CA THR A 600 18.38 -16.45 6.28
C THR A 600 18.99 -15.06 6.08
N ALA A 601 19.28 -14.39 7.19
CA ALA A 601 20.05 -13.15 7.22
C ALA A 601 21.57 -13.40 7.32
N SER A 602 22.00 -14.64 7.59
CA SER A 602 23.42 -14.99 7.66
C SER A 602 23.96 -15.33 6.28
N LEU A 603 24.96 -14.56 5.83
CA LEU A 603 25.70 -14.85 4.60
C LEU A 603 26.37 -16.24 4.69
N GLU A 604 26.98 -16.55 5.83
CA GLU A 604 27.70 -17.81 6.04
C GLU A 604 26.77 -19.02 5.93
N GLU A 605 25.61 -18.99 6.58
CA GLU A 605 24.61 -20.06 6.51
C GLU A 605 24.04 -20.21 5.08
N GLY A 606 23.68 -19.07 4.49
CA GLY A 606 23.08 -19.04 3.16
C GLY A 606 24.01 -19.55 2.07
N LEU A 607 25.28 -19.15 2.10
CA LEU A 607 26.27 -19.44 1.06
C LEU A 607 27.00 -20.78 1.27
N ALA A 608 27.01 -21.34 2.48
CA ALA A 608 27.68 -22.61 2.76
C ALA A 608 27.26 -23.70 1.76
N GLY A 609 28.22 -24.22 1.01
CA GLY A 609 28.04 -25.28 0.00
C GLY A 609 27.35 -24.84 -1.30
N ALA A 610 26.98 -23.56 -1.46
CA ALA A 610 26.41 -23.07 -2.70
C ALA A 610 27.42 -23.15 -3.85
N LYS A 611 26.99 -23.62 -5.02
CA LYS A 611 27.81 -23.59 -6.25
C LYS A 611 27.35 -22.53 -7.24
N ALA A 612 26.18 -21.93 -7.03
CA ALA A 612 25.72 -20.77 -7.79
C ALA A 612 25.36 -19.64 -6.82
N VAL A 613 26.08 -18.53 -6.89
CA VAL A 613 25.78 -17.30 -6.16
C VAL A 613 25.11 -16.33 -7.13
N TYR A 614 23.95 -15.83 -6.76
CA TYR A 614 23.13 -14.96 -7.59
C TYR A 614 22.82 -13.67 -6.83
N THR A 615 22.85 -12.52 -7.50
CA THR A 615 22.20 -11.31 -6.98
C THR A 615 21.51 -10.54 -8.11
N ASP A 616 20.69 -9.57 -7.76
CA ASP A 616 20.03 -8.65 -8.69
C ASP A 616 20.02 -7.24 -8.09
N VAL A 617 19.57 -6.27 -8.87
CA VAL A 617 19.46 -4.89 -8.42
C VAL A 617 18.64 -4.80 -7.13
N TRP A 618 19.22 -4.17 -6.10
CA TRP A 618 18.52 -3.97 -4.82
C TRP A 618 17.32 -3.04 -4.93
N ILE A 619 17.23 -2.25 -6.00
CA ILE A 619 16.13 -1.33 -6.27
C ILE A 619 15.43 -1.87 -7.52
N SER A 620 14.41 -2.69 -7.28
CA SER A 620 13.64 -3.35 -8.33
C SER A 620 12.57 -2.41 -8.92
N MET A 621 11.75 -2.95 -9.82
CA MET A 621 10.61 -2.25 -10.40
C MET A 621 9.60 -1.87 -9.29
N GLY A 622 9.35 -0.57 -9.10
CA GLY A 622 8.37 -0.06 -8.14
C GLY A 622 8.98 0.47 -6.83
N ASP A 623 10.26 0.17 -6.59
CA ASP A 623 10.95 0.48 -5.33
C ASP A 623 11.78 1.77 -5.41
N GLU A 624 11.65 2.57 -6.48
CA GLU A 624 12.49 3.75 -6.71
C GLU A 624 12.41 4.77 -5.57
N HIS A 625 11.29 4.78 -4.83
CA HIS A 625 11.03 5.65 -3.69
C HIS A 625 11.74 5.21 -2.39
N GLU A 626 12.19 3.95 -2.29
CA GLU A 626 12.89 3.40 -1.12
C GLU A 626 14.41 3.33 -1.31
N GLN A 627 14.92 3.90 -2.40
CA GLN A 627 16.32 3.79 -2.83
C GLN A 627 17.33 4.02 -1.70
N GLU A 628 17.24 5.13 -0.96
CA GLU A 628 18.22 5.43 0.10
C GLU A 628 18.19 4.43 1.26
N HIS A 629 17.01 3.93 1.62
CA HIS A 629 16.86 2.94 2.68
C HIS A 629 17.43 1.59 2.25
N ARG A 630 17.06 1.13 1.05
CA ARG A 630 17.49 -0.16 0.51
C ARG A 630 19.01 -0.21 0.33
N LEU A 631 19.62 0.87 -0.16
CA LEU A 631 21.07 0.95 -0.28
C LEU A 631 21.79 0.75 1.06
N LYS A 632 21.26 1.28 2.17
CA LYS A 632 21.84 1.08 3.51
C LYS A 632 21.64 -0.33 4.04
N VAL A 633 20.43 -0.88 3.88
CA VAL A 633 20.09 -2.19 4.43
C VAL A 633 20.82 -3.32 3.70
N PHE A 634 20.95 -3.20 2.38
CA PHE A 634 21.60 -4.23 1.56
C PHE A 634 23.12 -4.08 1.48
N GLU A 635 23.72 -3.00 1.98
CA GLU A 635 25.18 -2.76 1.93
C GLU A 635 25.99 -3.97 2.45
N ALA A 636 25.55 -4.58 3.55
CA ALA A 636 26.19 -5.76 4.15
C ALA A 636 26.14 -7.02 3.27
N TYR A 637 25.25 -7.04 2.27
CA TYR A 637 24.99 -8.13 1.35
C TYR A 637 25.57 -7.89 -0.05
N GLN A 638 26.41 -6.85 -0.24
CA GLN A 638 27.15 -6.66 -1.50
C GLN A 638 27.95 -7.92 -1.84
N VAL A 639 27.75 -8.45 -3.04
CA VAL A 639 28.51 -9.61 -3.52
C VAL A 639 29.90 -9.15 -3.95
N ASP A 640 30.85 -9.32 -3.04
CA ASP A 640 32.27 -9.10 -3.21
C ASP A 640 33.06 -10.44 -3.13
N GLN A 641 34.39 -10.37 -3.18
CA GLN A 641 35.24 -11.55 -3.06
C GLN A 641 35.10 -12.23 -1.69
N ARG A 642 34.77 -11.48 -0.63
CA ARG A 642 34.50 -12.05 0.71
C ARG A 642 33.24 -12.91 0.66
N VAL A 643 32.14 -12.40 0.11
CA VAL A 643 30.88 -13.14 -0.07
C VAL A 643 31.10 -14.37 -0.96
N MET A 644 31.78 -14.22 -2.09
CA MET A 644 32.09 -15.35 -2.97
C MET A 644 32.94 -16.43 -2.27
N SER A 645 33.85 -16.05 -1.35
CA SER A 645 34.68 -17.00 -0.60
C SER A 645 33.91 -17.82 0.44
N MET A 646 32.68 -17.42 0.80
CA MET A 646 31.80 -18.18 1.68
C MET A 646 31.06 -19.31 0.96
N ALA A 647 31.01 -19.26 -0.37
CA ALA A 647 30.45 -20.32 -1.21
C ALA A 647 31.49 -21.43 -1.48
N SER A 648 31.10 -22.44 -2.27
CA SER A 648 32.05 -23.47 -2.72
C SER A 648 33.17 -22.85 -3.57
N SER A 649 34.39 -23.39 -3.49
CA SER A 649 35.55 -22.86 -4.22
C SER A 649 35.40 -22.89 -5.75
N ASP A 650 34.51 -23.74 -6.27
CA ASP A 650 34.14 -23.86 -7.68
C ASP A 650 32.82 -23.12 -8.02
N ALA A 651 32.34 -22.25 -7.12
CA ALA A 651 31.08 -21.54 -7.35
C ALA A 651 31.16 -20.58 -8.54
N ILE A 652 30.06 -20.47 -9.27
CA ILE A 652 29.86 -19.46 -10.33
C ILE A 652 29.02 -18.29 -9.80
N PHE A 653 29.17 -17.13 -10.44
CA PHE A 653 28.39 -15.94 -10.17
C PHE A 653 27.41 -15.62 -11.31
N LEU A 654 26.17 -15.27 -10.95
CA LEU A 654 25.06 -14.93 -11.85
C LEU A 654 24.40 -13.60 -11.46
N HIS A 655 23.84 -12.89 -12.43
CA HIS A 655 23.16 -11.60 -12.19
C HIS A 655 22.16 -11.26 -13.30
N CYS A 656 20.92 -10.94 -12.94
CA CYS A 656 19.94 -10.45 -13.91
C CYS A 656 20.28 -9.01 -14.35
N LEU A 657 21.07 -8.87 -15.41
CA LEU A 657 21.43 -7.55 -15.92
C LEU A 657 20.18 -6.66 -16.19
N PRO A 658 20.31 -5.33 -16.00
CA PRO A 658 21.56 -4.59 -15.84
C PRO A 658 21.98 -4.51 -14.37
N ALA A 659 23.26 -4.78 -14.10
CA ALA A 659 23.83 -4.60 -12.77
C ALA A 659 24.15 -3.12 -12.49
N ARG A 660 23.96 -2.70 -11.24
CA ARG A 660 24.52 -1.47 -10.67
C ARG A 660 25.81 -1.82 -9.92
N ARG A 661 26.91 -1.72 -10.64
CA ARG A 661 28.26 -1.96 -10.11
C ARG A 661 28.55 -1.07 -8.90
N GLY A 662 29.22 -1.63 -7.89
CA GLY A 662 29.52 -0.97 -6.63
C GLY A 662 28.34 -0.90 -5.64
N PHE A 663 27.18 -1.45 -6.01
CA PHE A 663 26.05 -1.66 -5.11
C PHE A 663 25.87 -3.15 -4.86
N GLU A 664 25.03 -3.86 -5.62
CA GLU A 664 24.80 -5.28 -5.37
C GLU A 664 26.00 -6.19 -5.65
N VAL A 665 26.92 -5.73 -6.51
CA VAL A 665 28.10 -6.49 -6.90
C VAL A 665 29.26 -5.56 -7.25
N VAL A 666 30.48 -5.98 -6.90
CA VAL A 666 31.72 -5.29 -7.26
C VAL A 666 32.26 -5.76 -8.63
N ASP A 667 33.05 -4.92 -9.29
CA ASP A 667 33.57 -5.19 -10.63
C ASP A 667 34.39 -6.49 -10.69
N GLU A 668 35.16 -6.79 -9.64
CA GLU A 668 36.02 -7.97 -9.54
C GLU A 668 35.24 -9.29 -9.55
N VAL A 669 33.96 -9.27 -9.15
CA VAL A 669 33.10 -10.46 -9.17
C VAL A 669 32.38 -10.56 -10.51
N ILE A 670 31.71 -9.50 -10.95
CA ILE A 670 30.89 -9.55 -12.17
C ILE A 670 31.71 -9.66 -13.46
N ASP A 671 32.94 -9.15 -13.48
CA ASP A 671 33.87 -9.31 -14.60
C ASP A 671 34.95 -10.39 -14.31
N GLY A 672 34.85 -11.03 -13.15
CA GLY A 672 35.79 -12.05 -12.69
C GLY A 672 35.64 -13.40 -13.40
N PRO A 673 36.59 -14.33 -13.22
CA PRO A 673 36.60 -15.63 -13.90
C PRO A 673 35.43 -16.56 -13.53
N GLN A 674 34.79 -16.32 -12.37
CA GLN A 674 33.62 -17.06 -11.91
C GLN A 674 32.30 -16.54 -12.51
N SER A 675 32.31 -15.36 -13.14
CA SER A 675 31.11 -14.76 -13.72
C SER A 675 30.59 -15.55 -14.90
N ARG A 676 29.27 -15.78 -14.92
CA ARG A 676 28.53 -16.36 -16.05
C ARG A 676 27.43 -15.43 -16.54
N VAL A 677 27.52 -14.14 -16.21
CA VAL A 677 26.48 -13.13 -16.52
C VAL A 677 26.30 -12.93 -18.03
N VAL A 678 27.37 -13.04 -18.82
CA VAL A 678 27.29 -12.96 -20.29
C VAL A 678 26.71 -14.25 -20.88
N ASP A 679 27.11 -15.42 -20.36
CA ASP A 679 26.55 -16.71 -20.79
C ASP A 679 25.04 -16.78 -20.48
N GLN A 680 24.64 -16.26 -19.33
CA GLN A 680 23.25 -16.09 -18.91
C GLN A 680 22.47 -15.19 -19.87
N ALA A 681 23.07 -14.08 -20.30
CA ALA A 681 22.46 -13.20 -21.30
C ALA A 681 22.30 -13.89 -22.67
N GLU A 682 23.26 -14.74 -23.07
CA GLU A 682 23.14 -15.59 -24.27
C GLU A 682 22.02 -16.63 -24.11
N ASN A 683 21.98 -17.31 -22.96
CA ASN A 683 21.01 -18.37 -22.66
C ASN A 683 19.56 -17.91 -22.66
N ARG A 684 19.32 -16.62 -22.41
CA ARG A 684 18.00 -16.01 -22.56
C ARG A 684 17.41 -16.23 -23.96
N LEU A 685 18.21 -16.11 -25.02
CA LEU A 685 17.76 -16.34 -26.40
C LEU A 685 17.23 -17.77 -26.58
N TYR A 686 17.97 -18.77 -26.10
CA TYR A 686 17.64 -20.18 -26.33
C TYR A 686 16.51 -20.66 -25.43
N ALA A 687 16.45 -20.18 -24.19
CA ALA A 687 15.31 -20.42 -23.29
C ALA A 687 14.01 -19.87 -23.90
N GLN A 688 14.03 -18.65 -24.46
CA GLN A 688 12.88 -18.07 -25.14
C GLN A 688 12.50 -18.82 -26.42
N LYS A 689 13.48 -19.27 -27.22
CA LYS A 689 13.19 -20.10 -28.40
C LYS A 689 12.46 -21.38 -28.03
N ALA A 690 12.95 -22.08 -27.00
CA ALA A 690 12.33 -23.31 -26.52
C ALA A 690 10.92 -23.06 -25.96
N LEU A 691 10.76 -22.02 -25.14
CA LEU A 691 9.47 -21.65 -24.57
C LEU A 691 8.44 -21.31 -25.66
N LEU A 692 8.80 -20.46 -26.62
CA LEU A 692 7.94 -20.12 -27.76
C LEU A 692 7.53 -21.36 -28.55
N SER A 693 8.46 -22.28 -28.82
CA SER A 693 8.17 -23.51 -29.56
C SER A 693 7.16 -24.39 -28.83
N LYS A 694 7.31 -24.52 -27.51
CA LYS A 694 6.41 -25.32 -26.65
C LYS A 694 5.03 -24.68 -26.51
N VAL A 695 4.97 -23.38 -26.23
CA VAL A 695 3.71 -22.62 -26.09
C VAL A 695 2.90 -22.64 -27.40
N LEU A 696 3.56 -22.48 -28.54
CA LEU A 696 2.89 -22.50 -29.84
C LEU A 696 2.50 -23.90 -30.33
N GLY A 697 2.83 -24.94 -29.54
CA GLY A 697 2.43 -26.33 -29.79
C GLY A 697 3.00 -26.90 -31.08
N VAL A 698 4.24 -26.55 -31.42
CA VAL A 698 4.89 -27.00 -32.66
C VAL A 698 6.07 -27.89 -32.31
N GLU A 699 6.07 -29.11 -32.85
CA GLU A 699 7.18 -30.06 -32.72
C GLU A 699 8.43 -29.45 -33.39
N ALA A 700 9.53 -29.39 -32.64
CA ALA A 700 10.78 -28.75 -33.01
C ALA A 700 11.85 -29.75 -33.43
#